data_AF-A0A225DIY5-F1
#
_entry.id   AF-A0A225DIY5-F1
#
_cell.length_a   1.000
_cell.length_b   1.000
_cell.length_c   1.000
_cell.angle_alpha   90.00
_cell.angle_beta   90.00
_cell.angle_gamma   90.00
#
_symmetry.space_group_name_H-M   'P 1'
#
loop_
_entity.id
_entity.type
_entity.pdbx_description
1 polymer ?
#
loop_
_entity_poly.entity_id
_entity_poly.type
_entity_poly.pdbx_seq_one_letter_code
_entity_poly.pdbx_strand_id
1 'polypeptide(L)'
;MSTASPIPTSEPPGRPAPVALLTLTDLAPGAGADAVGGEPGWAVAAPHVRFTAPGLLDPGWYEVRIGAASADRFTIRKRLEVTFDPGDGDSRPAAREAFAWNRSFGETFMIRLTRPAAGVRVDVWHAEGRLTLTDFVVRRVSRPSTIARAVREKVRLTLAYRCFGPALKRGGRMLLSGRFREFGTKLLRGLTDARVMQIGGNQVGEIDGGWRRRHALPADEADRVRAAVLAMSDPPPFAVLVAVDGPTAEAAQLSAHSVRRQMYPHWHLLVAASGPPAIVADLTRTLAADPRVTVVRATASAGRAAAVAQALARTDCERIVVLPPGIELTEHALYYFAKSVQADPGIGVFGGRVAGTLATGTDAPDDGVANAVWVTKTRRLPDDVPSELTPAALGTWVTGGTEGPRSLLEPVLAYPPDGRPLLDRGRVGPAPTGKGRRLFLGADVRGIGGYDHVAFALLKGLASAGADLRMHPVAAVRADLVPPGLLPLAAPRRAGDPQLVMGPPFLVPRFGLDRASAVLTMWETDRFDPHWVSELNKSGLVIVPSQWQAGCFRADGITAPIAVAPLGFDPLVYHPVGGFPEVCTFGTAGALTAGGVRKNAQRVIDLFRRAFPTEADVRLRVKISHGSPGVETYDDPRVDVIRAALPMAELADWYRSLTAYVNASCGEGFGLHLIEAMACGRPLVTPCHTGLTAFFDPSIGYAVDYTLVPVRNEIYTGHWAEPSDDSLAAQMRRVYADRAEVERLGAASAARAKGFTWKAAGRQVVAALREYGLLPA
;
A
#
# COMPACT_ATOMS: atom_id res chain seq x y z
N MET A 1 -17.52 -45.10 61.54
CA MET A 1 -18.52 -45.01 60.47
C MET A 1 -19.19 -43.65 60.60
N SER A 2 -18.75 -42.67 59.79
CA SER A 2 -19.30 -41.31 59.76
C SER A 2 -19.82 -41.06 58.36
N THR A 3 -21.12 -40.79 58.25
CA THR A 3 -21.86 -40.54 57.01
C THR A 3 -21.49 -39.17 56.44
N ALA A 4 -20.87 -39.15 55.25
CA ALA A 4 -20.61 -37.92 54.51
C ALA A 4 -21.84 -37.52 53.69
N SER A 5 -22.32 -36.29 53.89
CA SER A 5 -23.34 -35.64 53.06
C SER A 5 -22.81 -35.34 51.65
N PRO A 6 -23.63 -35.42 50.60
CA PRO A 6 -23.22 -35.07 49.24
C PRO A 6 -23.12 -33.55 49.08
N ILE A 7 -22.02 -33.11 48.48
CA ILE A 7 -21.76 -31.73 48.06
C ILE A 7 -22.71 -31.39 46.89
N PRO A 8 -23.41 -30.24 46.91
CA PRO A 8 -24.23 -29.84 45.78
C PRO A 8 -23.34 -29.49 44.59
N THR A 9 -23.53 -30.20 43.47
CA THR A 9 -22.95 -29.85 42.17
C THR A 9 -23.57 -28.54 41.70
N SER A 10 -22.85 -27.43 41.84
CA SER A 10 -23.17 -26.19 41.13
C SER A 10 -22.97 -26.44 39.63
N GLU A 11 -24.05 -26.38 38.85
CA GLU A 11 -23.97 -26.28 37.40
C GLU A 11 -23.03 -25.12 37.01
N PRO A 12 -22.17 -25.28 35.99
CA PRO A 12 -21.39 -24.16 35.48
C PRO A 12 -22.36 -23.08 34.99
N PRO A 13 -22.08 -21.79 35.22
CA PRO A 13 -22.98 -20.71 34.81
C PRO A 13 -23.31 -20.84 33.32
N GLY A 14 -24.60 -20.99 33.02
CA GLY A 14 -25.10 -21.15 31.65
C GLY A 14 -24.58 -20.02 30.77
N ARG A 15 -24.03 -20.37 29.60
CA ARG A 15 -23.54 -19.40 28.62
C ARG A 15 -24.64 -18.35 28.37
N PRO A 16 -24.35 -17.04 28.50
CA PRO A 16 -25.35 -16.00 28.32
C PRO A 16 -25.98 -16.08 26.93
N ALA A 17 -27.26 -15.76 26.82
CA ALA A 17 -27.98 -15.84 25.54
C ALA A 17 -27.34 -14.91 24.49
N PRO A 18 -27.19 -15.35 23.23
CA PRO A 18 -26.63 -14.52 22.17
C PRO A 18 -27.50 -13.29 21.87
N VAL A 19 -26.85 -12.13 21.72
CA VAL A 19 -27.50 -10.85 21.40
C VAL A 19 -27.64 -10.72 19.88
N ALA A 20 -28.85 -10.40 19.41
CA ALA A 20 -29.15 -10.25 17.98
C ALA A 20 -28.98 -8.82 17.46
N LEU A 21 -28.99 -7.83 18.36
CA LEU A 21 -28.92 -6.40 18.06
C LEU A 21 -28.20 -5.67 19.20
N LEU A 22 -27.16 -4.92 18.86
CA LEU A 22 -26.59 -3.88 19.72
C LEU A 22 -26.85 -2.53 19.07
N THR A 23 -27.12 -1.52 19.88
CA THR A 23 -27.46 -0.16 19.48
C THR A 23 -26.66 0.84 20.30
N LEU A 24 -26.80 2.14 19.99
CA LEU A 24 -26.10 3.21 20.67
C LEU A 24 -26.34 3.21 22.20
N THR A 25 -27.50 2.76 22.68
CA THR A 25 -27.80 2.68 24.13
C THR A 25 -27.03 1.58 24.85
N ASP A 26 -26.50 0.61 24.12
CA ASP A 26 -25.71 -0.50 24.67
C ASP A 26 -24.23 -0.14 24.79
N LEU A 27 -23.78 0.99 24.20
CA LEU A 27 -22.41 1.47 24.33
C LEU A 27 -22.22 2.24 25.64
N ALA A 28 -21.43 1.65 26.53
CA ALA A 28 -20.95 2.34 27.73
C ALA A 28 -19.61 3.04 27.44
N PRO A 29 -19.45 4.34 27.78
CA PRO A 29 -18.15 4.99 27.74
C PRO A 29 -17.24 4.42 28.83
N GLY A 30 -15.96 4.26 28.50
CA GLY A 30 -14.89 3.98 29.45
C GLY A 30 -14.43 5.26 30.16
N ALA A 31 -13.40 5.14 31.01
CA ALA A 31 -12.83 6.27 31.72
C ALA A 31 -12.37 7.39 30.75
N GLY A 32 -12.66 8.66 31.11
CA GLY A 32 -12.24 9.84 30.34
C GLY A 32 -13.28 10.41 29.37
N ALA A 33 -14.53 9.94 29.42
CA ALA A 33 -15.66 10.48 28.66
C ALA A 33 -16.90 10.71 29.54
N ASP A 34 -17.15 11.97 29.86
CA ASP A 34 -18.28 12.39 30.71
C ASP A 34 -19.48 12.79 29.85
N ALA A 35 -20.68 12.36 30.24
CA ALA A 35 -21.89 12.75 29.54
C ALA A 35 -22.11 14.27 29.64
N VAL A 36 -22.42 14.91 28.50
CA VAL A 36 -22.74 16.34 28.50
C VAL A 36 -24.19 16.51 28.94
N GLY A 37 -24.43 17.21 30.06
CA GLY A 37 -25.77 17.39 30.61
C GLY A 37 -26.75 18.01 29.61
N GLY A 38 -27.86 17.31 29.32
CA GLY A 38 -28.96 17.82 28.51
C GLY A 38 -28.78 17.74 26.98
N GLU A 39 -27.65 17.24 26.46
CA GLU A 39 -27.40 17.14 25.01
C GLU A 39 -26.72 15.80 24.63
N PRO A 40 -26.97 15.26 23.41
CA PRO A 40 -26.36 14.01 22.97
C PRO A 40 -24.84 14.18 22.71
N GLY A 41 -24.02 13.54 23.53
CA GLY A 41 -22.58 13.47 23.35
C GLY A 41 -21.79 13.31 24.65
N TRP A 42 -20.48 13.18 24.49
CA TRP A 42 -19.51 13.00 25.55
C TRP A 42 -18.46 14.12 25.49
N ALA A 43 -18.12 14.66 26.65
CA ALA A 43 -16.94 15.48 26.85
C ALA A 43 -15.75 14.54 27.08
N VAL A 44 -14.81 14.52 26.13
CA VAL A 44 -13.65 13.65 26.14
C VAL A 44 -12.42 14.47 26.54
N ALA A 45 -11.84 14.16 27.70
CA ALA A 45 -10.67 14.86 28.20
C ALA A 45 -9.35 14.21 27.76
N ALA A 46 -9.40 12.95 27.28
CA ALA A 46 -8.23 12.15 26.93
C ALA A 46 -8.07 12.00 25.41
N PRO A 47 -6.83 11.84 24.90
CA PRO A 47 -6.55 11.62 23.48
C PRO A 47 -7.07 10.27 22.94
N HIS A 48 -7.58 9.40 23.82
CA HIS A 48 -8.20 8.13 23.50
C HIS A 48 -9.37 7.90 24.45
N VAL A 49 -10.53 7.56 23.88
CA VAL A 49 -11.71 7.09 24.61
C VAL A 49 -12.12 5.74 24.05
N ARG A 50 -12.57 4.87 24.94
CA ARG A 50 -13.11 3.55 24.58
C ARG A 50 -14.59 3.51 24.91
N PHE A 51 -15.38 2.92 24.02
CA PHE A 51 -16.76 2.54 24.28
C PHE A 51 -16.88 1.02 24.17
N THR A 52 -17.66 0.40 25.04
CA THR A 52 -17.87 -1.04 25.04
C THR A 52 -19.35 -1.37 25.08
N ALA A 53 -19.78 -2.26 24.19
CA ALA A 53 -21.10 -2.86 24.18
C ALA A 53 -20.95 -4.37 24.45
N PRO A 54 -21.09 -4.82 25.70
CA PRO A 54 -21.04 -6.24 26.03
C PRO A 54 -22.25 -6.97 25.43
N GLY A 55 -22.04 -8.19 24.96
CA GLY A 55 -23.10 -9.00 24.37
C GLY A 55 -22.52 -10.14 23.57
N LEU A 56 -22.91 -11.37 23.90
CA LEU A 56 -22.43 -12.55 23.18
C LEU A 56 -22.94 -12.53 21.73
N LEU A 57 -22.06 -12.39 20.76
CA LEU A 57 -22.35 -12.45 19.33
C LEU A 57 -21.88 -13.80 18.78
N ASP A 58 -22.82 -14.61 18.30
CA ASP A 58 -22.50 -15.90 17.68
C ASP A 58 -21.85 -15.77 16.30
N PRO A 59 -21.16 -16.82 15.82
CA PRO A 59 -20.68 -16.88 14.44
C PRO A 59 -21.82 -16.61 13.44
N GLY A 60 -21.57 -15.72 12.48
CA GLY A 60 -22.61 -15.26 11.58
C GLY A 60 -22.30 -13.93 10.91
N TRP A 61 -23.30 -13.43 10.19
CA TRP A 61 -23.23 -12.17 9.48
C TRP A 61 -23.85 -11.05 10.29
N TYR A 62 -23.14 -9.94 10.36
CA TYR A 62 -23.58 -8.75 11.05
C TYR A 62 -23.50 -7.55 10.13
N GLU A 63 -24.56 -6.75 10.12
CA GLU A 63 -24.55 -5.40 9.59
C GLU A 63 -24.09 -4.48 10.71
N VAL A 64 -23.07 -3.68 10.44
CA VAL A 64 -22.55 -2.68 11.36
C VAL A 64 -22.78 -1.32 10.73
N ARG A 65 -23.43 -0.45 11.48
CA ARG A 65 -23.60 0.96 11.15
C ARG A 65 -22.96 1.76 12.28
N ILE A 66 -22.12 2.71 11.92
CA ILE A 66 -21.42 3.55 12.89
C ILE A 66 -21.28 4.96 12.35
N GLY A 67 -21.44 5.95 13.22
CA GLY A 67 -21.23 7.34 12.89
C GLY A 67 -20.74 8.12 14.10
N ALA A 68 -19.89 9.10 13.84
CA ALA A 68 -19.36 9.99 14.84
C ALA A 68 -19.26 11.42 14.31
N ALA A 69 -19.41 12.38 15.19
CA ALA A 69 -19.22 13.80 14.96
C ALA A 69 -18.41 14.41 16.12
N SER A 70 -17.57 15.39 15.83
CA SER A 70 -16.83 16.15 16.84
C SER A 70 -17.04 17.65 16.60
N ALA A 71 -17.30 18.39 17.67
CA ALA A 71 -17.63 19.82 17.62
C ALA A 71 -16.40 20.75 17.72
N ASP A 72 -15.20 20.19 17.84
CA ASP A 72 -13.97 20.96 17.96
C ASP A 72 -13.74 21.83 16.71
N ARG A 73 -13.30 23.08 16.95
CA ARG A 73 -13.05 24.07 15.89
C ARG A 73 -12.00 23.59 14.86
N PHE A 74 -11.08 22.72 15.27
CA PHE A 74 -9.97 22.24 14.44
C PHE A 74 -10.31 20.96 13.68
N THR A 75 -10.10 20.96 12.36
CA THR A 75 -10.26 19.79 11.46
C THR A 75 -9.08 18.81 11.57
N ILE A 76 -8.77 18.34 12.77
CA ILE A 76 -7.71 17.32 12.97
C ILE A 76 -8.24 15.95 12.58
N ARG A 77 -7.40 15.14 11.90
CA ARG A 77 -7.71 13.76 11.56
C ARG A 77 -7.74 12.86 12.81
N LYS A 78 -8.91 12.28 13.06
CA LYS A 78 -9.27 11.37 14.16
C LYS A 78 -9.26 9.93 13.68
N ARG A 79 -9.15 8.98 14.62
CA ARG A 79 -9.13 7.53 14.33
C ARG A 79 -10.14 6.78 15.19
N LEU A 80 -10.79 5.76 14.64
CA LEU A 80 -11.85 4.98 15.28
C LEU A 80 -11.67 3.56 14.85
N GLU A 81 -11.70 2.64 15.80
CA GLU A 81 -11.59 1.21 15.52
C GLU A 81 -12.77 0.49 16.16
N VAL A 82 -13.49 -0.28 15.36
CA VAL A 82 -14.55 -1.19 15.83
C VAL A 82 -13.95 -2.58 15.92
N THR A 83 -13.89 -3.13 17.12
CA THR A 83 -13.31 -4.44 17.43
C THR A 83 -14.35 -5.38 18.01
N PHE A 84 -14.39 -6.61 17.50
CA PHE A 84 -15.24 -7.68 18.02
C PHE A 84 -14.40 -8.56 18.94
N ASP A 85 -14.44 -8.29 20.24
CA ASP A 85 -13.55 -8.90 21.22
C ASP A 85 -14.07 -10.29 21.65
N PRO A 86 -13.19 -11.30 21.77
CA PRO A 86 -13.57 -12.63 22.26
C PRO A 86 -13.83 -12.69 23.77
N GLY A 87 -13.40 -11.68 24.54
CA GLY A 87 -13.63 -11.56 25.98
C GLY A 87 -12.57 -12.19 26.90
N ASP A 88 -11.49 -12.76 26.34
CA ASP A 88 -10.41 -13.43 27.07
C ASP A 88 -9.13 -12.58 27.22
N GLY A 89 -9.11 -11.34 26.70
CA GLY A 89 -8.03 -10.37 26.87
C GLY A 89 -6.77 -10.62 26.02
N ASP A 90 -6.42 -11.88 25.75
CA ASP A 90 -5.18 -12.27 25.06
C ASP A 90 -5.37 -12.82 23.64
N SER A 91 -6.60 -13.21 23.25
CA SER A 91 -6.84 -13.70 21.89
C SER A 91 -6.95 -12.55 20.89
N ARG A 92 -6.55 -12.82 19.64
CA ARG A 92 -6.84 -11.93 18.50
C ARG A 92 -8.33 -11.55 18.49
N PRO A 93 -8.75 -10.42 17.91
CA PRO A 93 -10.16 -10.07 17.77
C PRO A 93 -10.87 -10.94 16.72
N ALA A 94 -12.15 -11.25 16.94
CA ALA A 94 -12.95 -12.08 16.03
C ALA A 94 -13.12 -11.41 14.66
N ALA A 95 -13.21 -10.09 14.66
CA ALA A 95 -13.11 -9.23 13.49
C ALA A 95 -12.81 -7.78 13.94
N ARG A 96 -12.34 -6.92 13.02
CA ARG A 96 -12.05 -5.51 13.30
C ARG A 96 -12.14 -4.64 12.05
N GLU A 97 -12.50 -3.37 12.20
CA GLU A 97 -12.51 -2.36 11.14
C GLU A 97 -12.06 -1.01 11.69
N ALA A 98 -11.19 -0.29 10.96
CA ALA A 98 -10.61 0.98 11.39
C ALA A 98 -10.94 2.11 10.42
N PHE A 99 -11.20 3.29 10.97
CA PHE A 99 -11.67 4.48 10.27
C PHE A 99 -10.86 5.72 10.64
N ALA A 100 -10.68 6.63 9.68
CA ALA A 100 -10.11 7.97 9.89
C ALA A 100 -11.05 9.07 9.37
N TRP A 101 -11.34 10.10 10.16
CA TRP A 101 -12.24 11.21 9.78
C TRP A 101 -11.82 12.52 10.44
N ASN A 102 -12.46 13.65 10.09
CA ASN A 102 -12.14 14.96 10.67
C ASN A 102 -13.30 15.50 11.53
N ARG A 103 -14.37 16.01 10.90
CA ARG A 103 -15.54 16.60 11.61
C ARG A 103 -16.63 15.57 11.89
N SER A 104 -17.08 14.88 10.86
CA SER A 104 -18.10 13.85 10.97
C SER A 104 -17.86 12.71 9.99
N PHE A 105 -18.32 11.51 10.33
CA PHE A 105 -18.40 10.39 9.41
C PHE A 105 -19.54 9.44 9.77
N GLY A 106 -20.02 8.69 8.78
CA GLY A 106 -20.98 7.62 8.94
C GLY A 106 -20.68 6.52 7.93
N GLU A 107 -20.62 5.27 8.39
CA GLU A 107 -20.30 4.11 7.57
C GLU A 107 -21.26 2.97 7.89
N THR A 108 -21.64 2.21 6.85
CA THR A 108 -22.40 0.96 6.98
C THR A 108 -21.67 -0.15 6.25
N PHE A 109 -21.36 -1.23 6.94
CA PHE A 109 -20.58 -2.34 6.41
C PHE A 109 -21.05 -3.70 6.93
N MET A 110 -20.62 -4.77 6.28
CA MET A 110 -20.98 -6.15 6.63
C MET A 110 -19.75 -6.90 7.13
N ILE A 111 -19.85 -7.50 8.31
CA ILE A 111 -18.77 -8.30 8.88
C ILE A 111 -19.24 -9.73 9.12
N ARG A 112 -18.35 -10.69 8.89
CA ARG A 112 -18.60 -12.11 9.18
C ARG A 112 -17.75 -12.51 10.38
N LEU A 113 -18.39 -12.88 11.47
CA LEU A 113 -17.72 -13.49 12.61
C LEU A 113 -17.57 -14.98 12.35
N THR A 114 -16.33 -15.48 12.35
CA THR A 114 -16.02 -16.91 12.21
C THR A 114 -16.05 -17.64 13.54
N ARG A 115 -15.94 -16.91 14.65
CA ARG A 115 -16.01 -17.39 16.03
C ARG A 115 -16.82 -16.41 16.90
N PRO A 116 -17.29 -16.84 18.08
CA PRO A 116 -18.05 -15.96 18.97
C PRO A 116 -17.24 -14.73 19.41
N ALA A 117 -17.93 -13.62 19.64
CA ALA A 117 -17.39 -12.44 20.31
C ALA A 117 -18.19 -12.17 21.59
N ALA A 118 -17.54 -11.77 22.67
CA ALA A 118 -18.17 -11.42 23.94
C ALA A 118 -18.79 -10.01 23.94
N GLY A 119 -18.45 -9.19 22.95
CA GLY A 119 -19.00 -7.86 22.76
C GLY A 119 -18.32 -7.10 21.63
N VAL A 120 -18.68 -5.83 21.52
CA VAL A 120 -18.08 -4.89 20.56
C VAL A 120 -17.43 -3.75 21.32
N ARG A 121 -16.21 -3.41 20.92
CA ARG A 121 -15.44 -2.29 21.42
C ARG A 121 -15.27 -1.26 20.32
N VAL A 122 -15.46 0.01 20.65
CA VAL A 122 -15.22 1.15 19.77
C VAL A 122 -14.18 2.04 20.43
N ASP A 123 -12.95 2.02 19.92
CA ASP A 123 -11.90 2.91 20.39
C ASP A 123 -11.85 4.14 19.48
N VAL A 124 -11.78 5.34 20.06
CA VAL A 124 -11.74 6.63 19.35
C VAL A 124 -10.53 7.42 19.83
N TRP A 125 -9.67 7.84 18.92
CA TRP A 125 -8.47 8.62 19.18
C TRP A 125 -8.56 10.02 18.59
N HIS A 126 -7.91 10.97 19.26
CA HIS A 126 -7.82 12.39 18.89
C HIS A 126 -9.18 13.08 18.81
N ALA A 127 -10.10 12.70 19.71
CA ALA A 127 -11.46 13.23 19.80
C ALA A 127 -11.66 14.03 21.09
N GLU A 128 -10.60 14.66 21.60
CA GLU A 128 -10.68 15.58 22.74
C GLU A 128 -11.75 16.65 22.49
N GLY A 129 -12.33 17.17 23.57
CA GLY A 129 -13.47 18.09 23.48
C GLY A 129 -14.78 17.35 23.34
N ARG A 130 -15.70 17.83 22.50
CA ARG A 130 -17.04 17.23 22.37
C ARG A 130 -17.09 16.20 21.25
N LEU A 131 -17.36 14.94 21.60
CA LEU A 131 -17.57 13.82 20.70
C LEU A 131 -19.02 13.33 20.80
N THR A 132 -19.70 13.17 19.67
CA THR A 132 -21.02 12.56 19.58
C THR A 132 -20.94 11.36 18.64
N LEU A 133 -21.11 10.15 19.16
CA LEU A 133 -21.44 9.00 18.32
C LEU A 133 -22.88 9.18 17.81
N THR A 134 -23.01 9.60 16.56
CA THR A 134 -24.30 9.90 15.94
C THR A 134 -25.08 8.63 15.61
N ASP A 135 -24.39 7.51 15.50
CA ASP A 135 -24.98 6.25 15.09
C ASP A 135 -24.14 5.06 15.54
N PHE A 136 -24.81 4.02 16.03
CA PHE A 136 -24.17 2.72 16.30
C PHE A 136 -25.24 1.63 16.28
N VAL A 137 -25.11 0.68 15.36
CA VAL A 137 -25.96 -0.52 15.28
C VAL A 137 -25.11 -1.70 14.84
N VAL A 138 -25.19 -2.81 15.58
CA VAL A 138 -24.64 -4.11 15.18
C VAL A 138 -25.78 -5.11 15.18
N ARG A 139 -26.20 -5.54 13.99
CA ARG A 139 -27.40 -6.36 13.82
C ARG A 139 -27.09 -7.67 13.11
N ARG A 140 -27.51 -8.79 13.68
CA ARG A 140 -27.41 -10.09 13.02
C ARG A 140 -28.31 -10.14 11.80
N VAL A 141 -27.75 -10.57 10.67
CA VAL A 141 -28.48 -10.67 9.40
C VAL A 141 -28.68 -12.14 9.03
N SER A 142 -29.89 -12.47 8.59
CA SER A 142 -30.23 -13.82 8.13
C SER A 142 -29.51 -14.16 6.82
N ARG A 143 -29.26 -15.45 6.56
CA ARG A 143 -28.67 -15.92 5.30
C ARG A 143 -29.49 -15.49 4.05
N PRO A 144 -30.83 -15.59 4.03
CA PRO A 144 -31.62 -15.14 2.88
C PRO A 144 -31.49 -13.64 2.60
N SER A 145 -31.53 -12.79 3.63
CA SER A 145 -31.37 -11.34 3.48
C SER A 145 -29.96 -10.98 2.99
N THR A 146 -28.94 -11.70 3.45
CA THR A 146 -27.55 -11.57 2.97
C THR A 146 -27.47 -11.92 1.48
N ILE A 147 -28.05 -13.05 1.05
CA ILE A 147 -28.08 -13.48 -0.35
C ILE A 147 -28.77 -12.43 -1.24
N ALA A 148 -29.95 -11.94 -0.86
CA ALA A 148 -30.71 -10.96 -1.64
C ALA A 148 -29.93 -9.64 -1.84
N ARG A 149 -29.20 -9.19 -0.81
CA ARG A 149 -28.37 -7.98 -0.89
C ARG A 149 -27.12 -8.20 -1.74
N ALA A 150 -26.53 -9.39 -1.70
CA ALA A 150 -25.38 -9.77 -2.54
C ALA A 150 -25.77 -9.77 -4.02
N VAL A 151 -26.96 -10.30 -4.34
CA VAL A 151 -27.54 -10.28 -5.69
C VAL A 151 -27.70 -8.84 -6.16
N ARG A 152 -28.32 -7.97 -5.34
CA ARG A 152 -28.56 -6.57 -5.69
C ARG A 152 -27.27 -5.83 -6.02
N GLU A 153 -26.24 -5.96 -5.17
CA GLU A 153 -24.96 -5.30 -5.37
C GLU A 153 -24.24 -5.83 -6.61
N LYS A 154 -24.31 -7.14 -6.84
CA LYS A 154 -23.69 -7.75 -8.02
C LYS A 154 -24.40 -7.35 -9.29
N VAL A 155 -25.72 -7.27 -9.31
CA VAL A 155 -26.51 -6.73 -10.44
C VAL A 155 -26.10 -5.30 -10.73
N ARG A 156 -25.98 -4.46 -9.70
CA ARG A 156 -25.56 -3.06 -9.83
C ARG A 156 -24.16 -2.91 -10.42
N LEU A 157 -23.18 -3.64 -9.89
CA LEU A 157 -21.81 -3.66 -10.42
C LEU A 157 -21.78 -4.13 -11.87
N THR A 158 -22.52 -5.20 -12.18
CA THR A 158 -22.55 -5.78 -13.53
C THR A 158 -23.23 -4.84 -14.55
N LEU A 159 -24.21 -4.05 -14.13
CA LEU A 159 -24.82 -2.98 -14.93
C LEU A 159 -23.85 -1.81 -15.13
N ALA A 160 -23.13 -1.38 -14.08
CA ALA A 160 -22.11 -0.32 -14.18
C ALA A 160 -20.95 -0.69 -15.13
N TYR A 161 -20.55 -1.97 -15.16
CA TYR A 161 -19.49 -2.48 -16.03
C TYR A 161 -19.98 -3.01 -17.40
N ARG A 162 -21.26 -2.79 -17.76
CA ARG A 162 -21.88 -3.23 -19.04
C ARG A 162 -21.68 -4.72 -19.38
N CYS A 163 -21.57 -5.60 -18.39
CA CYS A 163 -21.25 -7.03 -18.57
C CYS A 163 -22.39 -7.99 -18.17
N PHE A 164 -23.64 -7.49 -18.15
CA PHE A 164 -24.82 -8.19 -17.60
C PHE A 164 -25.18 -9.50 -18.33
N GLY A 165 -25.19 -9.49 -19.67
CA GLY A 165 -25.57 -10.66 -20.48
C GLY A 165 -24.68 -11.90 -20.25
N PRO A 166 -23.35 -11.79 -20.38
CA PRO A 166 -22.43 -12.90 -20.14
C PRO A 166 -22.47 -13.43 -18.70
N ALA A 167 -22.65 -12.56 -17.70
CA ALA A 167 -22.74 -12.95 -16.30
C ALA A 167 -24.03 -13.74 -16.01
N LEU A 168 -25.17 -13.32 -16.58
CA LEU A 168 -26.45 -14.01 -16.45
C LEU A 168 -26.42 -15.40 -17.12
N LYS A 169 -25.83 -15.50 -18.31
CA LYS A 169 -25.68 -16.77 -19.05
C LYS A 169 -24.82 -17.78 -18.27
N ARG A 170 -23.72 -17.33 -17.63
CA ARG A 170 -22.87 -18.18 -16.78
C ARG A 170 -23.56 -18.59 -15.48
N GLY A 171 -24.29 -17.67 -14.85
CA GLY A 171 -25.09 -17.94 -13.65
C GLY A 171 -26.16 -19.00 -13.92
N GLY A 172 -26.92 -18.84 -15.00
CA GLY A 172 -27.91 -19.81 -15.46
C GLY A 172 -27.29 -21.17 -15.78
N ARG A 173 -26.14 -21.20 -16.48
CA ARG A 173 -25.44 -22.45 -16.80
C ARG A 173 -24.93 -23.20 -15.55
N MET A 174 -24.49 -22.48 -14.52
CA MET A 174 -24.10 -23.07 -13.23
C MET A 174 -25.29 -23.66 -12.46
N LEU A 175 -26.44 -22.98 -12.50
CA LEU A 175 -27.66 -23.48 -11.87
C LEU A 175 -28.20 -24.73 -12.60
N LEU A 176 -28.23 -24.69 -13.94
CA LEU A 176 -28.68 -25.81 -14.78
C LEU A 176 -27.76 -27.05 -14.71
N SER A 177 -26.49 -26.87 -14.34
CA SER A 177 -25.52 -27.96 -14.17
C SER A 177 -25.42 -28.48 -12.72
N GLY A 178 -26.35 -28.11 -11.85
CA GLY A 178 -26.38 -28.59 -10.46
C GLY A 178 -25.32 -27.98 -9.53
N ARG A 179 -24.55 -26.96 -9.98
CA ARG A 179 -23.47 -26.32 -9.22
C ARG A 179 -23.97 -25.24 -8.25
N PHE A 180 -25.01 -25.56 -7.48
CA PHE A 180 -25.69 -24.62 -6.59
C PHE A 180 -24.79 -24.06 -5.48
N ARG A 181 -23.94 -24.90 -4.89
CA ARG A 181 -22.99 -24.49 -3.83
C ARG A 181 -21.95 -23.48 -4.33
N GLU A 182 -21.44 -23.70 -5.53
CA GLU A 182 -20.46 -22.81 -6.15
C GLU A 182 -21.10 -21.50 -6.63
N PHE A 183 -22.33 -21.56 -7.13
CA PHE A 183 -23.13 -20.38 -7.46
C PHE A 183 -23.38 -19.52 -6.22
N GLY A 184 -23.86 -20.12 -5.11
CA GLY A 184 -24.09 -19.43 -3.84
C GLY A 184 -22.82 -18.80 -3.27
N THR A 185 -21.70 -19.53 -3.31
CA THR A 185 -20.39 -19.02 -2.87
C THR A 185 -19.94 -17.83 -3.73
N LYS A 186 -20.10 -17.89 -5.05
CA LYS A 186 -19.79 -16.76 -5.95
C LYS A 186 -20.68 -15.56 -5.70
N LEU A 187 -21.95 -15.77 -5.39
CA LEU A 187 -22.95 -14.71 -5.17
C LEU A 187 -22.64 -13.91 -3.90
N LEU A 188 -22.28 -14.60 -2.81
CA LEU A 188 -21.97 -14.00 -1.50
C LEU A 188 -20.59 -13.33 -1.41
N ARG A 189 -19.69 -13.53 -2.39
CA ARG A 189 -18.32 -12.97 -2.42
C ARG A 189 -18.25 -11.44 -2.32
N GLY A 190 -19.28 -10.71 -2.75
CA GLY A 190 -19.32 -9.23 -2.66
C GLY A 190 -19.69 -8.70 -1.27
N LEU A 191 -20.22 -9.56 -0.39
CA LEU A 191 -20.62 -9.20 0.98
C LEU A 191 -19.63 -9.69 2.04
N THR A 192 -18.73 -10.63 1.71
CA THR A 192 -17.67 -11.18 2.59
C THR A 192 -16.55 -10.22 2.89
N ASP A 193 -16.79 -8.92 2.71
CA ASP A 193 -15.81 -7.90 2.93
C ASP A 193 -16.51 -6.61 3.34
N ALA A 194 -16.38 -6.24 4.60
CA ALA A 194 -16.74 -4.91 5.09
C ALA A 194 -15.98 -3.80 4.35
N ARG A 195 -14.84 -4.14 3.72
CA ARG A 195 -13.98 -3.23 2.96
C ARG A 195 -14.41 -3.06 1.50
N VAL A 196 -15.44 -3.76 1.04
CA VAL A 196 -16.10 -3.43 -0.24
C VAL A 196 -16.73 -2.05 -0.07
N MET A 197 -16.36 -1.11 -0.96
CA MET A 197 -17.05 0.16 -1.09
C MET A 197 -18.55 -0.11 -1.21
N GLN A 198 -19.38 0.42 -0.31
CA GLN A 198 -20.75 0.71 -0.69
C GLN A 198 -20.64 1.83 -1.71
N ILE A 199 -20.73 1.48 -2.99
CA ILE A 199 -20.72 2.48 -4.07
C ILE A 199 -22.04 3.22 -3.93
N GLY A 200 -22.04 4.32 -3.19
CA GLY A 200 -23.25 5.03 -2.78
C GLY A 200 -23.38 6.41 -3.40
N GLY A 201 -22.60 6.78 -4.41
CA GLY A 201 -22.69 8.11 -4.99
C GLY A 201 -21.84 8.26 -6.23
N ASN A 202 -22.37 8.94 -7.23
CA ASN A 202 -21.76 9.13 -8.56
C ASN A 202 -20.75 10.29 -8.57
N GLN A 203 -20.10 10.61 -7.45
CA GLN A 203 -19.19 11.75 -7.34
C GLN A 203 -17.78 11.33 -6.92
N VAL A 204 -16.80 11.73 -7.75
CA VAL A 204 -15.36 11.43 -7.63
C VAL A 204 -14.77 11.88 -6.28
N GLY A 205 -15.38 12.85 -5.59
CA GLY A 205 -14.98 13.29 -4.24
C GLY A 205 -15.28 12.30 -3.10
N GLU A 206 -16.31 11.46 -3.22
CA GLU A 206 -16.66 10.48 -2.17
C GLU A 206 -15.75 9.23 -2.21
N ILE A 207 -15.17 8.94 -3.37
CA ILE A 207 -14.31 7.78 -3.62
C ILE A 207 -12.96 7.95 -2.91
N ASP A 208 -12.37 9.15 -2.99
CA ASP A 208 -11.10 9.49 -2.32
C ASP A 208 -11.28 9.63 -0.80
N GLY A 209 -12.41 10.20 -0.38
CA GLY A 209 -12.82 10.25 1.04
C GLY A 209 -13.01 8.86 1.64
N GLY A 210 -13.71 7.94 0.96
CA GLY A 210 -14.00 6.59 1.46
C GLY A 210 -12.77 5.69 1.56
N TRP A 211 -11.81 5.83 0.64
CA TRP A 211 -10.54 5.12 0.69
C TRP A 211 -9.66 5.63 1.82
N ARG A 212 -9.47 6.95 1.96
CA ARG A 212 -8.72 7.55 3.10
C ARG A 212 -9.41 7.33 4.44
N ARG A 213 -10.75 7.19 4.46
CA ARG A 213 -11.56 6.90 5.64
C ARG A 213 -11.34 5.51 6.20
N ARG A 214 -10.89 4.50 5.45
CA ARG A 214 -10.69 3.11 5.95
C ARG A 214 -9.22 2.66 6.07
N HIS A 215 -8.26 3.56 5.83
CA HIS A 215 -6.81 3.30 5.96
C HIS A 215 -6.21 4.08 7.16
N ALA A 216 -6.89 4.02 8.31
CA ALA A 216 -6.32 4.44 9.59
C ALA A 216 -5.28 3.42 10.07
N LEU A 217 -4.25 3.86 10.82
CA LEU A 217 -3.26 2.97 11.42
C LEU A 217 -3.98 1.96 12.35
N PRO A 218 -3.97 0.65 12.07
CA PRO A 218 -4.61 -0.33 12.94
C PRO A 218 -3.91 -0.43 14.30
N ALA A 219 -4.63 -0.80 15.36
CA ALA A 219 -4.04 -0.90 16.71
C ALA A 219 -2.78 -1.79 16.78
N ASP A 220 -2.72 -2.91 16.06
CA ASP A 220 -1.54 -3.79 16.05
C ASP A 220 -0.33 -3.20 15.33
N GLU A 221 -0.55 -2.37 14.31
CA GLU A 221 0.54 -1.63 13.68
C GLU A 221 1.01 -0.51 14.59
N ALA A 222 0.09 0.17 15.26
CA ALA A 222 0.41 1.15 16.28
C ALA A 222 1.23 0.52 17.44
N ASP A 223 0.82 -0.64 17.94
CA ASP A 223 1.53 -1.36 19.00
C ASP A 223 2.92 -1.80 18.54
N ARG A 224 3.06 -2.27 17.29
CA ARG A 224 4.37 -2.58 16.69
C ARG A 224 5.26 -1.35 16.58
N VAL A 225 4.72 -0.22 16.16
CA VAL A 225 5.47 1.05 16.12
C VAL A 225 5.89 1.45 17.53
N ARG A 226 4.99 1.39 18.54
CA ARG A 226 5.34 1.69 19.94
C ARG A 226 6.44 0.77 20.45
N ALA A 227 6.33 -0.53 20.21
CA ALA A 227 7.35 -1.51 20.59
C ALA A 227 8.69 -1.23 19.90
N ALA A 228 8.67 -0.87 18.61
CA ALA A 228 9.88 -0.54 17.87
C ALA A 228 10.52 0.78 18.32
N VAL A 229 9.72 1.77 18.72
CA VAL A 229 10.20 3.01 19.34
C VAL A 229 10.87 2.71 20.69
N LEU A 230 10.25 1.87 21.52
CA LEU A 230 10.82 1.48 22.82
C LEU A 230 12.10 0.65 22.68
N ALA A 231 12.20 -0.18 21.64
CA ALA A 231 13.38 -0.99 21.35
C ALA A 231 14.52 -0.20 20.67
N MET A 232 14.30 1.07 20.34
CA MET A 232 15.26 1.88 19.61
C MET A 232 16.47 2.21 20.50
N SER A 233 17.64 1.70 20.13
CA SER A 233 18.91 2.02 20.81
C SER A 233 19.42 3.38 20.32
N ASP A 234 19.62 4.34 21.23
CA ASP A 234 20.03 5.72 20.95
C ASP A 234 19.08 6.45 19.95
N PRO A 235 17.87 6.81 20.39
CA PRO A 235 16.86 7.41 19.53
C PRO A 235 17.24 8.85 19.13
N PRO A 236 17.36 9.17 17.82
CA PRO A 236 17.77 10.51 17.38
C PRO A 236 16.72 11.59 17.73
N PRO A 237 17.10 12.69 18.40
CA PRO A 237 16.17 13.77 18.68
C PRO A 237 15.90 14.63 17.42
N PHE A 238 14.67 15.11 17.29
CA PHE A 238 14.26 16.02 16.21
C PHE A 238 13.70 17.34 16.77
N ALA A 239 14.19 18.48 16.27
CA ALA A 239 13.48 19.74 16.45
C ALA A 239 12.48 19.94 15.30
N VAL A 240 11.18 20.01 15.56
CA VAL A 240 10.17 20.29 14.53
C VAL A 240 9.94 21.79 14.48
N LEU A 241 10.21 22.45 13.36
CA LEU A 241 10.03 23.89 13.17
C LEU A 241 8.72 24.17 12.43
N VAL A 242 7.83 24.93 13.04
CA VAL A 242 6.61 25.48 12.43
C VAL A 242 6.70 27.01 12.49
N ALA A 243 6.68 27.67 11.35
CA ALA A 243 6.76 29.13 11.30
C ALA A 243 5.38 29.75 11.07
N VAL A 244 5.02 30.73 11.89
CA VAL A 244 3.65 31.23 12.02
C VAL A 244 3.61 32.73 11.84
N ASP A 245 2.63 33.20 11.09
CA ASP A 245 2.26 34.61 11.03
C ASP A 245 0.77 34.83 11.30
N GLY A 246 0.33 36.09 11.22
CA GLY A 246 -1.06 36.44 11.53
C GLY A 246 -2.11 35.63 10.76
N PRO A 247 -2.00 35.54 9.42
CA PRO A 247 -2.91 34.73 8.60
C PRO A 247 -2.78 33.20 8.80
N THR A 248 -1.62 32.68 9.18
CA THR A 248 -1.38 31.23 9.29
C THR A 248 -1.52 30.65 10.70
N ALA A 249 -1.93 31.47 11.69
CA ALA A 249 -2.02 31.07 13.09
C ALA A 249 -2.89 29.82 13.33
N GLU A 250 -4.06 29.75 12.71
CA GLU A 250 -4.98 28.59 12.84
C GLU A 250 -4.41 27.33 12.16
N ALA A 251 -3.82 27.49 10.97
CA ALA A 251 -3.17 26.41 10.24
C ALA A 251 -1.95 25.84 11.01
N ALA A 252 -1.19 26.71 11.68
CA ALA A 252 -0.04 26.30 12.48
C ALA A 252 -0.45 25.49 13.72
N GLN A 253 -1.60 25.78 14.31
CA GLN A 253 -2.15 25.00 15.43
C GLN A 253 -2.44 23.55 15.01
N LEU A 254 -2.92 23.32 13.78
CA LEU A 254 -3.12 21.96 13.23
C LEU A 254 -1.79 21.18 13.13
N SER A 255 -0.76 21.82 12.58
CA SER A 255 0.57 21.23 12.45
C SER A 255 1.18 20.92 13.81
N ALA A 256 1.12 21.88 14.74
CA ALA A 256 1.60 21.72 16.11
C ALA A 256 0.89 20.55 16.82
N HIS A 257 -0.42 20.43 16.68
CA HIS A 257 -1.17 19.31 17.24
C HIS A 257 -0.76 17.96 16.62
N SER A 258 -0.50 17.92 15.31
CA SER A 258 -0.06 16.70 14.63
C SER A 258 1.34 16.21 15.06
N VAL A 259 2.19 17.12 15.56
CA VAL A 259 3.50 16.81 16.16
C VAL A 259 3.32 16.28 17.58
N ARG A 260 2.41 16.88 18.37
CA ARG A 260 2.14 16.44 19.75
C ARG A 260 1.66 14.99 19.84
N ARG A 261 0.95 14.51 18.82
CA ARG A 261 0.46 13.12 18.74
C ARG A 261 1.48 12.10 18.22
N GLN A 262 2.73 12.49 17.96
CA GLN A 262 3.72 11.56 17.45
C GLN A 262 4.03 10.46 18.47
N MET A 263 3.99 9.21 18.01
CA MET A 263 4.30 8.02 18.79
C MET A 263 5.79 7.94 19.15
N TYR A 264 6.63 8.57 18.32
CA TYR A 264 8.03 8.80 18.63
C TYR A 264 8.14 9.97 19.61
N PRO A 265 8.75 9.82 20.80
CA PRO A 265 8.69 10.85 21.85
C PRO A 265 9.84 11.86 21.78
N HIS A 266 10.92 11.56 21.06
CA HIS A 266 12.15 12.37 21.04
C HIS A 266 12.07 13.52 20.04
N TRP A 267 11.15 14.45 20.29
CA TRP A 267 10.99 15.67 19.52
C TRP A 267 10.83 16.91 20.37
N HIS A 268 11.17 18.06 19.79
CA HIS A 268 11.00 19.40 20.34
C HIS A 268 10.33 20.29 19.28
N LEU A 269 9.12 20.78 19.53
CA LEU A 269 8.40 21.66 18.60
C LEU A 269 8.80 23.12 18.83
N LEU A 270 9.36 23.74 17.81
CA LEU A 270 9.70 25.16 17.75
C LEU A 270 8.67 25.89 16.91
N VAL A 271 7.91 26.79 17.54
CA VAL A 271 6.92 27.63 16.85
C VAL A 271 7.51 29.02 16.68
N ALA A 272 8.00 29.33 15.48
CA ALA A 272 8.60 30.61 15.14
C ALA A 272 7.51 31.62 14.75
N ALA A 273 7.08 32.46 15.70
CA ALA A 273 5.95 33.36 15.51
C ALA A 273 6.39 34.79 15.13
N SER A 274 5.96 35.25 13.96
CA SER A 274 6.10 36.63 13.48
C SER A 274 4.72 37.26 13.26
N GLY A 275 4.29 38.17 14.12
CA GLY A 275 2.96 38.79 13.99
C GLY A 275 2.55 39.63 15.21
N PRO A 276 1.31 40.15 15.23
CA PRO A 276 0.80 40.97 16.32
C PRO A 276 0.93 40.27 17.69
N PRO A 277 1.25 41.00 18.78
CA PRO A 277 1.43 40.43 20.11
C PRO A 277 0.29 39.53 20.59
N ALA A 278 -0.95 39.85 20.19
CA ALA A 278 -2.15 39.09 20.52
C ALA A 278 -2.15 37.66 19.95
N ILE A 279 -1.69 37.48 18.71
CA ILE A 279 -1.64 36.17 18.04
C ILE A 279 -0.55 35.30 18.67
N VAL A 280 0.60 35.88 19.00
CA VAL A 280 1.67 35.17 19.70
C VAL A 280 1.24 34.78 21.11
N ALA A 281 0.53 35.66 21.82
CA ALA A 281 -0.02 35.36 23.14
C ALA A 281 -1.07 34.24 23.08
N ASP A 282 -1.88 34.19 22.01
CA ASP A 282 -2.88 33.15 21.81
C ASP A 282 -2.26 31.79 21.45
N LEU A 283 -1.28 31.77 20.54
CA LEU A 283 -0.50 30.57 20.22
C LEU A 283 0.26 30.05 21.44
N THR A 284 0.88 30.95 22.22
CA THR A 284 1.55 30.60 23.46
C THR A 284 0.55 29.99 24.44
N ARG A 285 -0.60 30.63 24.67
CA ARG A 285 -1.64 30.10 25.56
C ARG A 285 -2.16 28.72 25.11
N THR A 286 -2.37 28.54 23.81
CA THR A 286 -2.97 27.32 23.23
C THR A 286 -1.98 26.16 23.16
N LEU A 287 -0.69 26.44 22.99
CA LEU A 287 0.35 25.41 22.79
C LEU A 287 1.24 25.18 24.03
N ALA A 288 1.20 26.04 25.06
CA ALA A 288 2.04 25.97 26.26
C ALA A 288 1.76 24.78 27.21
N ALA A 289 0.79 23.92 26.90
CA ALA A 289 0.46 22.77 27.74
C ALA A 289 1.50 21.63 27.66
N ASP A 290 2.35 21.59 26.63
CA ASP A 290 3.36 20.53 26.46
C ASP A 290 4.78 21.12 26.62
N PRO A 291 5.60 20.62 27.57
CA PRO A 291 6.93 21.17 27.85
C PRO A 291 7.91 21.00 26.68
N ARG A 292 7.60 20.14 25.69
CA ARG A 292 8.37 19.97 24.46
C ARG A 292 8.00 20.98 23.38
N VAL A 293 7.23 22.03 23.71
CA VAL A 293 6.84 23.08 22.77
C VAL A 293 7.44 24.40 23.22
N THR A 294 8.14 25.07 22.31
CA THR A 294 8.71 26.40 22.53
C THR A 294 8.19 27.34 21.48
N VAL A 295 7.43 28.35 21.92
CA VAL A 295 6.99 29.45 21.05
C VAL A 295 8.01 30.56 21.13
N VAL A 296 8.62 30.90 20.00
CA VAL A 296 9.65 31.94 19.90
C VAL A 296 9.05 33.15 19.21
N ARG A 297 9.10 34.29 19.90
CA ARG A 297 8.53 35.56 19.44
C ARG A 297 9.63 36.44 18.86
N ALA A 298 9.52 36.76 17.57
CA ALA A 298 10.30 37.84 16.99
C ALA A 298 9.78 39.22 17.43
N THR A 299 10.68 40.21 17.46
CA THR A 299 10.29 41.62 17.56
C THR A 299 9.43 42.02 16.35
N ALA A 300 8.44 42.87 16.54
CA ALA A 300 7.41 43.17 15.53
C ALA A 300 7.97 43.73 14.20
N SER A 301 9.19 44.27 14.22
CA SER A 301 9.89 44.82 13.05
C SER A 301 10.77 43.84 12.28
N ALA A 302 11.01 42.62 12.79
CA ALA A 302 12.07 41.73 12.27
C ALA A 302 11.59 40.66 11.26
N GLY A 303 10.29 40.50 11.06
CA GLY A 303 9.72 39.58 10.06
C GLY A 303 9.90 38.08 10.39
N ARG A 304 9.46 37.21 9.46
CA ARG A 304 9.38 35.75 9.64
C ARG A 304 10.76 35.06 9.69
N ALA A 305 11.70 35.52 8.86
CA ALA A 305 13.07 35.02 8.80
C ALA A 305 13.79 35.15 10.16
N ALA A 306 13.65 36.32 10.82
CA ALA A 306 14.22 36.55 12.13
C ALA A 306 13.58 35.67 13.21
N ALA A 307 12.26 35.42 13.13
CA ALA A 307 11.57 34.51 14.05
C ALA A 307 12.11 33.08 13.94
N VAL A 308 12.34 32.60 12.72
CA VAL A 308 12.94 31.29 12.47
C VAL A 308 14.37 31.23 13.00
N ALA A 309 15.21 32.21 12.67
CA ALA A 309 16.59 32.26 13.16
C ALA A 309 16.66 32.24 14.70
N GLN A 310 15.80 33.02 15.36
CA GLN A 310 15.69 33.01 16.82
C GLN A 310 15.18 31.66 17.36
N ALA A 311 14.26 31.00 16.65
CA ALA A 311 13.77 29.69 17.04
C ALA A 311 14.84 28.61 16.92
N LEU A 312 15.62 28.63 15.85
CA LEU A 312 16.75 27.73 15.64
C LEU A 312 17.84 27.90 16.71
N ALA A 313 18.09 29.14 17.14
CA ALA A 313 19.01 29.43 18.25
C ALA A 313 18.54 28.92 19.62
N ARG A 314 17.32 28.36 19.73
CA ARG A 314 16.75 27.80 20.97
C ARG A 314 16.79 26.28 21.04
N THR A 315 17.39 25.61 20.05
CA THR A 315 17.51 24.15 20.05
C THR A 315 18.94 23.70 19.80
N ASP A 316 19.38 22.71 20.58
CA ASP A 316 20.65 22.02 20.38
C ASP A 316 20.47 20.73 19.54
N CYS A 317 19.25 20.45 19.08
CA CYS A 317 18.97 19.30 18.22
C CYS A 317 19.81 19.38 16.94
N GLU A 318 20.60 18.34 16.64
CA GLU A 318 21.39 18.29 15.40
C GLU A 318 20.49 18.20 14.16
N ARG A 319 19.23 17.76 14.32
CA ARG A 319 18.28 17.51 13.23
C ARG A 319 17.00 18.32 13.40
N ILE A 320 16.61 19.03 12.34
CA ILE A 320 15.41 19.86 12.27
C ILE A 320 14.44 19.33 11.22
N VAL A 321 13.19 19.15 11.59
CA VAL A 321 12.05 18.85 10.72
C VAL A 321 11.31 20.16 10.44
N VAL A 322 11.41 20.71 9.24
CA VAL A 322 10.63 21.88 8.84
C VAL A 322 9.24 21.44 8.40
N LEU A 323 8.22 21.87 9.15
CA LEU A 323 6.81 21.54 8.94
C LEU A 323 6.02 22.82 8.62
N PRO A 324 5.52 22.99 7.39
CA PRO A 324 4.72 24.15 7.04
C PRO A 324 3.40 24.17 7.84
N PRO A 325 2.84 25.36 8.15
CA PRO A 325 1.52 25.49 8.73
C PRO A 325 0.44 24.79 7.90
N GLY A 326 -0.51 24.13 8.56
CA GLY A 326 -1.63 23.42 7.93
C GLY A 326 -1.29 21.98 7.51
N ILE A 327 -0.04 21.54 7.68
CA ILE A 327 0.39 20.18 7.32
C ILE A 327 0.31 19.29 8.55
N GLU A 328 -0.39 18.17 8.39
CA GLU A 328 -0.51 17.15 9.42
C GLU A 328 0.47 16.00 9.20
N LEU A 329 1.25 15.67 10.23
CA LEU A 329 2.01 14.42 10.29
C LEU A 329 1.10 13.25 10.71
N THR A 330 1.27 12.08 10.10
CA THR A 330 0.69 10.83 10.64
C THR A 330 1.36 10.47 11.96
N GLU A 331 0.65 9.82 12.88
CA GLU A 331 1.13 9.55 14.26
C GLU A 331 2.48 8.81 14.35
N HIS A 332 2.86 8.04 13.32
CA HIS A 332 4.12 7.30 13.24
C HIS A 332 5.21 7.98 12.39
N ALA A 333 4.97 9.19 11.87
CA ALA A 333 5.87 9.82 10.89
C ALA A 333 7.30 10.02 11.42
N LEU A 334 7.44 10.60 12.62
CA LEU A 334 8.74 10.85 13.23
C LEU A 334 9.50 9.54 13.58
N TYR A 335 8.79 8.44 13.85
CA TYR A 335 9.43 7.13 14.04
C TYR A 335 10.12 6.66 12.75
N TYR A 336 9.48 6.81 11.59
CA TYR A 336 10.11 6.46 10.31
C TYR A 336 11.25 7.42 9.95
N PHE A 337 11.21 8.67 10.40
CA PHE A 337 12.35 9.58 10.29
C PHE A 337 13.52 9.08 11.15
N ALA A 338 13.25 8.69 12.40
CA ALA A 338 14.25 8.12 13.31
C ALA A 338 14.88 6.84 12.73
N LYS A 339 14.04 5.92 12.23
CA LYS A 339 14.48 4.68 11.60
C LYS A 339 15.37 4.94 10.38
N SER A 340 15.01 5.92 9.55
CA SER A 340 15.83 6.34 8.39
C SER A 340 17.19 6.89 8.83
N VAL A 341 17.21 7.69 9.89
CA VAL A 341 18.43 8.25 10.48
C VAL A 341 19.33 7.19 11.10
N GLN A 342 18.77 6.16 11.74
CA GLN A 342 19.57 5.06 12.29
C GLN A 342 20.15 4.17 11.19
N ALA A 343 19.39 3.95 10.11
CA ALA A 343 19.87 3.22 8.96
C ALA A 343 21.00 3.98 8.22
N ASP A 344 20.95 5.32 8.22
CA ASP A 344 22.00 6.18 7.66
C ASP A 344 22.22 7.45 8.54
N PRO A 345 23.16 7.40 9.50
CA PRO A 345 23.49 8.56 10.35
C PRO A 345 24.04 9.77 9.58
N GLY A 346 24.55 9.53 8.36
CA GLY A 346 25.10 10.53 7.45
C GLY A 346 24.04 11.33 6.69
N ILE A 347 22.77 10.92 6.75
CA ILE A 347 21.68 11.54 6.00
C ILE A 347 21.57 13.03 6.33
N GLY A 348 21.76 13.86 5.29
CA GLY A 348 21.88 15.31 5.41
C GLY A 348 20.55 16.03 5.31
N VAL A 349 19.69 15.58 4.39
CA VAL A 349 18.34 16.09 4.17
C VAL A 349 17.44 14.94 3.69
N PHE A 350 16.21 14.81 4.18
CA PHE A 350 15.19 13.92 3.59
C PHE A 350 13.77 14.48 3.79
N GLY A 351 12.91 14.40 2.76
CA GLY A 351 11.60 15.05 2.77
C GLY A 351 10.72 14.71 1.56
N GLY A 352 9.41 14.96 1.65
CA GLY A 352 8.44 14.62 0.61
C GLY A 352 7.30 15.63 0.48
N ARG A 353 6.84 15.86 -0.77
CA ARG A 353 5.60 16.58 -1.07
C ARG A 353 4.39 15.74 -0.61
N VAL A 354 3.54 16.29 0.24
CA VAL A 354 2.20 15.81 0.56
C VAL A 354 1.22 16.52 -0.39
N ALA A 355 0.47 15.79 -1.21
CA ALA A 355 -0.61 16.39 -1.99
C ALA A 355 -1.84 16.58 -1.07
N GLY A 356 -2.22 17.81 -0.79
CA GLY A 356 -3.42 18.14 -0.02
C GLY A 356 -4.34 19.07 -0.79
N THR A 357 -5.50 18.57 -1.21
CA THR A 357 -6.69 19.38 -1.50
C THR A 357 -7.44 19.58 -0.18
N LEU A 358 -7.22 20.71 0.49
CA LEU A 358 -8.20 21.23 1.45
C LEU A 358 -9.11 22.17 0.66
N ALA A 359 -10.32 21.69 0.36
CA ALA A 359 -11.38 22.55 -0.16
C ALA A 359 -11.86 23.46 0.98
N THR A 360 -11.37 24.70 1.00
CA THR A 360 -12.10 25.79 1.66
C THR A 360 -13.10 26.34 0.64
N GLY A 361 -14.37 26.26 0.98
CA GLY A 361 -15.43 26.89 0.21
C GLY A 361 -15.23 28.41 0.15
N THR A 362 -15.75 28.96 -0.94
CA THR A 362 -15.91 30.37 -1.34
C THR A 362 -14.64 31.12 -1.77
N ASP A 363 -14.58 31.28 -3.10
CA ASP A 363 -13.87 32.24 -3.96
C ASP A 363 -12.33 32.14 -4.11
N ALA A 364 -11.90 31.60 -5.27
CA ALA A 364 -10.50 31.52 -5.72
C ALA A 364 -9.99 32.89 -6.22
N PRO A 365 -8.66 33.18 -6.18
CA PRO A 365 -7.72 32.61 -7.17
C PRO A 365 -6.35 32.14 -6.62
N ASP A 366 -5.72 31.25 -7.41
CA ASP A 366 -4.29 30.90 -7.52
C ASP A 366 -3.41 30.83 -6.26
N ASP A 367 -3.16 29.60 -5.79
CA ASP A 367 -1.82 28.98 -5.84
C ASP A 367 -1.91 27.57 -5.27
N GLY A 368 -1.60 26.56 -6.09
CA GLY A 368 -1.52 25.16 -5.66
C GLY A 368 -0.36 24.97 -4.68
N VAL A 369 -0.58 25.23 -3.39
CA VAL A 369 0.41 25.03 -2.33
C VAL A 369 0.67 23.53 -2.18
N ALA A 370 1.77 23.08 -2.77
CA ALA A 370 2.25 21.72 -2.61
C ALA A 370 2.91 21.54 -1.25
N ASN A 371 2.16 21.04 -0.26
CA ASN A 371 2.63 20.80 1.10
C ASN A 371 3.92 19.95 1.11
N ALA A 372 4.98 20.32 1.85
CA ALA A 372 6.21 19.50 1.90
C ALA A 372 6.80 19.50 3.32
N VAL A 373 7.27 18.34 3.78
CA VAL A 373 7.98 18.18 5.06
C VAL A 373 9.44 17.88 4.77
N TRP A 374 10.37 18.56 5.43
CA TRP A 374 11.81 18.41 5.24
C TRP A 374 12.50 18.09 6.56
N VAL A 375 13.48 17.20 6.57
CA VAL A 375 14.39 16.95 7.69
C VAL A 375 15.79 17.36 7.26
N THR A 376 16.54 18.11 8.07
CA THR A 376 17.91 18.57 7.75
C THR A 376 18.79 18.69 9.00
N LYS A 377 20.12 18.80 8.83
CA LYS A 377 21.04 19.07 9.95
C LYS A 377 21.16 20.58 10.22
N THR A 378 21.16 20.97 11.50
CA THR A 378 21.25 22.38 11.93
C THR A 378 22.50 23.09 11.38
N ARG A 379 23.65 22.42 11.41
CA ARG A 379 24.93 22.90 10.83
C ARG A 379 24.97 23.00 9.31
N ARG A 380 23.93 22.54 8.61
CA ARG A 380 23.80 22.59 7.15
C ARG A 380 22.70 23.55 6.71
N LEU A 381 22.01 24.21 7.64
CA LEU A 381 21.08 25.28 7.31
C LEU A 381 21.86 26.55 6.93
N PRO A 382 21.55 27.19 5.81
CA PRO A 382 22.15 28.47 5.47
C PRO A 382 21.63 29.60 6.37
N ASP A 383 22.47 30.63 6.54
CA ASP A 383 22.20 31.79 7.43
C ASP A 383 21.05 32.69 6.93
N ASP A 384 20.71 32.64 5.63
CA ASP A 384 19.71 33.47 4.98
C ASP A 384 18.34 32.78 4.85
N VAL A 385 17.57 32.78 5.95
CA VAL A 385 16.19 32.28 5.94
C VAL A 385 15.33 33.05 4.93
N PRO A 386 14.63 32.40 3.98
CA PRO A 386 13.81 33.10 3.00
C PRO A 386 12.66 33.84 3.70
N SER A 387 12.33 35.02 3.17
CA SER A 387 11.24 35.86 3.67
C SER A 387 9.87 35.17 3.55
N GLU A 388 9.70 34.33 2.54
CA GLU A 388 8.53 33.49 2.31
C GLU A 388 8.85 32.02 2.54
N LEU A 389 8.20 31.39 3.51
CA LEU A 389 8.41 29.97 3.84
C LEU A 389 7.46 29.07 3.05
N THR A 390 7.44 29.25 1.72
CA THR A 390 6.74 28.33 0.83
C THR A 390 7.50 27.00 0.77
N PRO A 391 6.82 25.88 0.47
CA PRO A 391 7.49 24.59 0.26
C PRO A 391 8.66 24.64 -0.75
N ALA A 392 8.58 25.52 -1.76
CA ALA A 392 9.63 25.72 -2.76
C ALA A 392 10.81 26.56 -2.23
N ALA A 393 10.53 27.65 -1.52
CA ALA A 393 11.55 28.48 -0.89
C ALA A 393 12.29 27.72 0.22
N LEU A 394 11.56 26.93 1.02
CA LEU A 394 12.11 26.05 2.06
C LEU A 394 13.02 24.96 1.47
N GLY A 395 12.60 24.32 0.38
CA GLY A 395 13.43 23.32 -0.31
C GLY A 395 14.72 23.92 -0.87
N THR A 396 14.65 25.15 -1.40
CA THR A 396 15.83 25.88 -1.90
C THR A 396 16.76 26.30 -0.76
N TRP A 397 16.20 26.86 0.31
CA TRP A 397 16.93 27.29 1.49
C TRP A 397 17.63 26.13 2.20
N VAL A 398 16.93 25.03 2.52
CA VAL A 398 17.54 23.86 3.18
C VAL A 398 18.69 23.23 2.35
N THR A 399 18.81 23.56 1.06
CA THR A 399 19.81 22.96 0.14
C THR A 399 20.92 23.90 -0.34
N GLY A 400 20.95 25.17 0.09
CA GLY A 400 21.95 26.15 -0.38
C GLY A 400 23.20 26.26 0.50
N GLY A 401 24.41 26.00 -0.03
CA GLY A 401 25.61 26.69 0.49
C GLY A 401 26.98 25.99 0.57
N THR A 402 27.15 24.66 0.51
CA THR A 402 28.52 24.06 0.58
C THR A 402 28.75 22.83 -0.31
N GLU A 403 29.89 22.83 -1.00
CA GLU A 403 30.45 21.72 -1.76
C GLU A 403 31.26 20.76 -0.84
N GLY A 404 30.67 19.61 -0.42
CA GLY A 404 31.37 18.45 0.16
C GLY A 404 30.64 17.76 1.34
N PRO A 405 30.78 16.43 1.58
CA PRO A 405 31.21 15.35 0.70
C PRO A 405 30.04 14.93 -0.21
N ARG A 406 30.22 15.16 -1.51
CA ARG A 406 29.28 14.87 -2.59
C ARG A 406 29.08 13.36 -2.88
N SER A 407 29.45 12.43 -1.98
CA SER A 407 29.65 11.03 -2.35
C SER A 407 28.60 10.01 -1.89
N LEU A 408 27.52 10.40 -1.20
CA LEU A 408 26.45 9.46 -0.79
C LEU A 408 25.02 9.99 -0.96
N LEU A 409 24.85 11.21 -1.50
CA LEU A 409 23.57 11.82 -1.85
C LEU A 409 23.59 12.40 -3.27
N GLU A 410 24.20 11.64 -4.18
CA GLU A 410 24.18 11.95 -5.60
C GLU A 410 22.97 11.32 -6.30
N PRO A 411 22.43 12.07 -7.28
CA PRO A 411 21.03 12.14 -7.62
C PRO A 411 20.50 10.81 -8.12
N VAL A 412 19.32 10.50 -7.63
CA VAL A 412 18.51 9.41 -8.11
C VAL A 412 17.50 10.00 -9.07
N LEU A 413 17.43 9.37 -10.23
CA LEU A 413 17.06 9.97 -11.49
C LEU A 413 15.60 10.42 -11.52
N ALA A 414 15.31 11.67 -11.89
CA ALA A 414 15.70 12.24 -13.18
C ALA A 414 17.21 12.55 -13.43
N TYR A 415 17.85 11.59 -14.11
CA TYR A 415 19.15 11.44 -14.81
C TYR A 415 20.48 11.55 -14.06
N PRO A 416 21.39 10.55 -14.20
CA PRO A 416 22.06 10.38 -15.49
C PRO A 416 22.22 8.96 -16.10
N PRO A 417 22.51 8.91 -17.42
CA PRO A 417 22.71 7.71 -18.25
C PRO A 417 24.03 6.96 -17.99
N ASP A 418 24.75 7.25 -16.90
CA ASP A 418 26.19 7.02 -16.77
C ASP A 418 26.61 6.27 -15.48
N GLY A 419 25.71 5.88 -14.56
CA GLY A 419 26.06 4.84 -13.57
C GLY A 419 25.45 4.89 -12.17
N ARG A 420 24.95 6.01 -11.64
CA ARG A 420 24.73 6.16 -10.17
C ARG A 420 23.29 5.81 -9.66
N PRO A 421 23.08 5.39 -8.38
CA PRO A 421 21.89 4.64 -7.87
C PRO A 421 20.53 5.39 -7.80
N LEU A 422 19.49 4.77 -7.19
CA LEU A 422 18.07 4.80 -7.62
C LEU A 422 16.95 5.21 -6.60
N LEU A 423 17.27 5.95 -5.52
CA LEU A 423 16.46 6.12 -4.30
C LEU A 423 15.79 7.49 -3.90
N ASP A 424 15.70 8.57 -4.71
CA ASP A 424 15.08 9.87 -4.35
C ASP A 424 13.71 10.10 -5.05
N ARG A 425 12.69 10.53 -4.30
CA ARG A 425 11.33 10.87 -4.80
C ARG A 425 11.08 12.38 -4.88
N GLY A 426 12.08 13.24 -4.64
CA GLY A 426 11.93 14.70 -4.51
C GLY A 426 12.56 15.58 -5.60
N ARG A 427 13.45 15.07 -6.47
CA ARG A 427 14.11 15.88 -7.52
C ARG A 427 13.81 15.36 -8.94
N VAL A 428 13.07 16.16 -9.70
CA VAL A 428 13.14 16.14 -11.17
C VAL A 428 14.35 17.02 -11.52
N GLY A 429 15.45 16.44 -12.04
CA GLY A 429 16.52 17.22 -12.67
C GLY A 429 15.96 18.10 -13.79
N PRO A 430 16.66 19.18 -14.21
CA PRO A 430 16.21 20.01 -15.32
C PRO A 430 15.92 19.10 -16.52
N ALA A 431 14.76 19.29 -17.16
CA ALA A 431 14.45 18.59 -18.40
C ALA A 431 15.67 18.71 -19.33
N PRO A 432 16.12 17.63 -19.99
CA PRO A 432 17.26 17.70 -20.88
C PRO A 432 17.07 18.88 -21.83
N THR A 433 18.06 19.76 -21.87
CA THR A 433 18.03 20.98 -22.68
C THR A 433 18.08 20.58 -24.15
N GLY A 434 16.92 20.36 -24.74
CA GLY A 434 16.74 19.93 -26.11
C GLY A 434 15.27 19.64 -26.41
N LYS A 435 14.83 19.85 -27.64
CA LYS A 435 13.51 19.39 -28.09
C LYS A 435 13.54 17.86 -28.17
N GLY A 436 13.27 17.20 -27.05
CA GLY A 436 13.15 15.74 -26.99
C GLY A 436 12.18 15.23 -28.05
N ARG A 437 12.47 14.07 -28.65
CA ARG A 437 11.52 13.48 -29.61
C ARG A 437 10.27 13.07 -28.85
N ARG A 438 9.12 13.41 -29.42
CA ARG A 438 7.82 13.02 -28.86
C ARG A 438 7.69 11.50 -28.85
N LEU A 439 7.35 10.94 -27.70
CA LEU A 439 7.06 9.52 -27.51
C LEU A 439 5.70 9.37 -26.84
N PHE A 440 4.75 8.74 -27.53
CA PHE A 440 3.44 8.45 -26.97
C PHE A 440 3.50 7.21 -26.07
N LEU A 441 2.83 7.30 -24.92
CA LEU A 441 2.70 6.21 -23.97
C LEU A 441 1.32 5.56 -24.11
N GLY A 442 1.30 4.33 -24.60
CA GLY A 442 0.10 3.49 -24.68
C GLY A 442 0.04 2.50 -23.53
N ALA A 443 -0.29 2.95 -22.32
CA ALA A 443 -0.38 2.08 -21.15
C ALA A 443 -1.48 2.55 -20.19
N ASP A 444 -2.12 1.60 -19.50
CA ASP A 444 -3.05 1.95 -18.42
C ASP A 444 -2.31 2.00 -17.07
N VAL A 445 -2.68 2.97 -16.24
CA VAL A 445 -2.29 3.07 -14.83
C VAL A 445 -3.57 3.33 -14.03
N ARG A 446 -4.30 2.26 -13.70
CA ARG A 446 -5.60 2.31 -13.01
C ARG A 446 -5.53 1.80 -11.58
N GLY A 447 -4.45 1.13 -11.20
CA GLY A 447 -4.21 0.62 -9.85
C GLY A 447 -2.86 -0.08 -9.73
N ILE A 448 -2.73 -0.96 -8.73
CA ILE A 448 -1.53 -1.78 -8.49
C ILE A 448 -1.72 -3.15 -9.16
N GLY A 449 -1.92 -3.14 -10.48
CA GLY A 449 -1.90 -4.32 -11.33
C GLY A 449 -0.48 -4.64 -11.82
N GLY A 450 -0.29 -5.82 -12.43
CA GLY A 450 1.03 -6.21 -12.95
C GLY A 450 1.59 -5.23 -13.98
N TYR A 451 0.87 -5.01 -15.09
CA TYR A 451 1.28 -4.07 -16.14
C TYR A 451 1.19 -2.61 -15.71
N ASP A 452 0.21 -2.23 -14.88
CA ASP A 452 0.11 -0.88 -14.32
C ASP A 452 1.39 -0.52 -13.53
N HIS A 453 1.93 -1.48 -12.76
CA HIS A 453 3.18 -1.29 -12.02
C HIS A 453 4.39 -1.14 -12.95
N VAL A 454 4.46 -1.92 -14.03
CA VAL A 454 5.51 -1.79 -15.06
C VAL A 454 5.46 -0.41 -15.72
N ALA A 455 4.26 0.02 -16.14
CA ALA A 455 4.05 1.32 -16.75
C ALA A 455 4.45 2.45 -15.80
N PHE A 456 4.06 2.37 -14.52
CA PHE A 456 4.45 3.32 -13.49
C PHE A 456 5.96 3.37 -13.26
N ALA A 457 6.62 2.21 -13.21
CA ALA A 457 8.05 2.14 -12.99
C ALA A 457 8.88 2.68 -14.17
N LEU A 458 8.45 2.37 -15.40
CA LEU A 458 9.14 2.81 -16.62
C LEU A 458 8.82 4.26 -17.00
N LEU A 459 7.65 4.81 -16.62
CA LEU A 459 7.31 6.23 -16.80
C LEU A 459 8.44 7.15 -16.31
N LYS A 460 8.93 6.87 -15.10
CA LYS A 460 10.08 7.55 -14.49
C LYS A 460 11.32 7.39 -15.37
N GLY A 461 11.59 6.14 -15.77
CA GLY A 461 12.66 5.68 -16.64
C GLY A 461 12.64 6.16 -18.09
N LEU A 462 11.62 6.88 -18.55
CA LEU A 462 11.49 7.33 -19.95
C LEU A 462 11.51 8.85 -20.13
N ALA A 463 10.96 9.61 -19.18
CA ALA A 463 11.16 11.07 -19.09
C ALA A 463 12.66 11.40 -19.05
N SER A 464 13.38 10.61 -18.25
CA SER A 464 14.42 9.74 -18.79
C SER A 464 15.53 10.27 -19.65
N ALA A 465 15.54 9.53 -20.73
CA ALA A 465 16.44 9.63 -21.82
C ALA A 465 16.09 10.81 -22.73
N GLY A 466 15.38 11.82 -22.22
CA GLY A 466 14.93 12.99 -22.97
C GLY A 466 13.76 12.74 -23.90
N ALA A 467 12.83 11.85 -23.53
CA ALA A 467 11.58 11.68 -24.27
C ALA A 467 10.57 12.79 -23.89
N ASP A 468 9.99 13.48 -24.89
CA ASP A 468 8.78 14.31 -24.69
C ASP A 468 7.58 13.35 -24.61
N LEU A 469 7.27 12.90 -23.38
CA LEU A 469 6.21 11.93 -23.14
C LEU A 469 4.83 12.54 -23.37
N ARG A 470 4.03 11.88 -24.21
CA ARG A 470 2.61 12.19 -24.43
C ARG A 470 1.75 11.01 -24.06
N MET A 471 0.58 11.27 -23.48
CA MET A 471 -0.38 10.21 -23.22
C MET A 471 -1.10 9.86 -24.53
N HIS A 472 -1.18 8.57 -24.85
CA HIS A 472 -2.06 8.11 -25.92
C HIS A 472 -3.54 8.40 -25.55
N PRO A 473 -4.40 8.87 -26.48
CA PRO A 473 -5.75 9.33 -26.15
C PRO A 473 -6.69 8.24 -25.57
N VAL A 474 -6.41 6.97 -25.86
CA VAL A 474 -7.17 5.83 -25.30
C VAL A 474 -6.51 5.16 -24.08
N ALA A 475 -5.38 5.69 -23.61
CA ALA A 475 -4.75 5.23 -22.37
C ALA A 475 -5.56 5.72 -21.17
N ALA A 476 -5.75 4.85 -20.18
CA ALA A 476 -6.43 5.20 -18.94
C ALA A 476 -5.42 5.34 -17.81
N VAL A 477 -5.09 6.58 -17.44
CA VAL A 477 -4.20 6.88 -16.32
C VAL A 477 -4.95 7.65 -15.25
N ARG A 478 -4.92 7.10 -14.04
CA ARG A 478 -5.38 7.76 -12.82
C ARG A 478 -4.32 8.74 -12.34
N ALA A 479 -4.62 10.03 -12.44
CA ALA A 479 -3.71 11.10 -12.07
C ALA A 479 -3.30 11.04 -10.58
N ASP A 480 -4.11 10.45 -9.70
CA ASP A 480 -3.79 10.26 -8.29
C ASP A 480 -2.72 9.18 -8.03
N LEU A 481 -2.46 8.31 -9.00
CA LEU A 481 -1.45 7.25 -8.90
C LEU A 481 -0.08 7.65 -9.49
N VAL A 482 -0.03 8.76 -10.24
CA VAL A 482 1.17 9.24 -10.92
C VAL A 482 1.52 10.62 -10.40
N PRO A 483 2.76 10.88 -9.93
CA PRO A 483 3.16 12.21 -9.52
C PRO A 483 2.85 13.25 -10.62
N PRO A 484 2.30 14.44 -10.30
CA PRO A 484 1.88 15.42 -11.31
C PRO A 484 2.98 15.78 -12.33
N GLY A 485 4.24 15.87 -11.89
CA GLY A 485 5.38 16.16 -12.78
C GLY A 485 5.79 15.02 -13.72
N LEU A 486 5.20 13.83 -13.56
CA LEU A 486 5.42 12.66 -14.41
C LEU A 486 4.17 12.30 -15.23
N LEU A 487 3.06 13.02 -15.05
CA LEU A 487 1.82 12.75 -15.77
C LEU A 487 1.96 13.27 -17.21
N PRO A 488 1.98 12.40 -18.24
CA PRO A 488 2.11 12.85 -19.61
C PRO A 488 0.88 13.62 -20.06
N LEU A 489 1.07 14.69 -20.84
CA LEU A 489 -0.05 15.42 -21.43
C LEU A 489 -0.70 14.57 -22.52
N ALA A 490 -2.03 14.48 -22.50
CA ALA A 490 -2.77 13.87 -23.59
C ALA A 490 -2.61 14.67 -24.87
N ALA A 491 -2.39 13.97 -25.98
CA ALA A 491 -2.31 14.55 -27.31
C ALA A 491 -2.91 13.59 -28.34
N PRO A 492 -3.48 14.09 -29.45
CA PRO A 492 -3.84 13.21 -30.56
C PRO A 492 -2.57 12.60 -31.16
N ARG A 493 -2.57 11.28 -31.30
CA ARG A 493 -1.52 10.54 -31.99
C ARG A 493 -1.88 10.37 -33.47
N ARG A 494 -0.91 10.52 -34.37
CA ARG A 494 -1.01 10.17 -35.80
C ARG A 494 -0.20 8.90 -36.10
N ALA A 495 -0.53 8.23 -37.19
CA ALA A 495 0.28 7.11 -37.68
C ALA A 495 1.72 7.59 -37.95
N GLY A 496 2.71 6.79 -37.55
CA GLY A 496 4.13 7.16 -37.65
C GLY A 496 4.67 7.97 -36.46
N ASP A 497 3.82 8.47 -35.56
CA ASP A 497 4.30 9.05 -34.30
C ASP A 497 4.86 7.93 -33.39
N PRO A 498 6.10 8.09 -32.86
CA PRO A 498 6.71 7.11 -31.97
C PRO A 498 5.84 6.82 -30.77
N GLN A 499 5.62 5.55 -30.45
CA GLN A 499 4.92 5.15 -29.23
C GLN A 499 5.57 3.95 -28.55
N LEU A 500 5.55 3.94 -27.21
CA LEU A 500 5.79 2.77 -26.38
C LEU A 500 4.46 2.31 -25.80
N VAL A 501 4.03 1.12 -26.18
CA VAL A 501 2.80 0.48 -25.73
C VAL A 501 3.15 -0.59 -24.70
N MET A 502 2.45 -0.61 -23.56
CA MET A 502 2.66 -1.60 -22.50
C MET A 502 1.33 -2.25 -22.11
N GLY A 503 1.28 -3.57 -22.19
CA GLY A 503 0.08 -4.32 -21.84
C GLY A 503 0.08 -5.74 -22.38
N PRO A 504 -0.93 -6.54 -22.02
CA PRO A 504 -1.05 -7.90 -22.54
C PRO A 504 -1.37 -7.90 -24.04
N PRO A 505 -0.98 -8.95 -24.79
CA PRO A 505 -1.08 -9.01 -26.25
C PRO A 505 -2.49 -8.74 -26.81
N PHE A 506 -3.55 -9.09 -26.08
CA PHE A 506 -4.93 -8.86 -26.51
C PHE A 506 -5.44 -7.41 -26.29
N LEU A 507 -4.75 -6.60 -25.48
CA LEU A 507 -5.15 -5.21 -25.23
C LEU A 507 -4.30 -4.20 -26.00
N VAL A 508 -3.06 -4.53 -26.34
CA VAL A 508 -2.17 -3.59 -27.05
C VAL A 508 -2.66 -3.17 -28.45
N PRO A 509 -3.44 -3.95 -29.21
CA PRO A 509 -3.91 -3.52 -30.54
C PRO A 509 -4.81 -2.27 -30.51
N ARG A 510 -5.49 -2.01 -29.39
CA ARG A 510 -6.37 -0.83 -29.25
C ARG A 510 -5.64 0.52 -29.36
N PHE A 511 -4.31 0.52 -29.25
CA PHE A 511 -3.48 1.72 -29.38
C PHE A 511 -3.05 2.00 -30.83
N GLY A 512 -3.54 1.23 -31.81
CA GLY A 512 -3.26 1.45 -33.23
C GLY A 512 -1.78 1.26 -33.56
N LEU A 513 -1.31 0.01 -33.50
CA LEU A 513 0.09 -0.34 -33.72
C LEU A 513 0.53 -0.10 -35.16
N ASP A 514 1.73 0.44 -35.35
CA ASP A 514 2.39 0.63 -36.64
C ASP A 514 3.92 0.55 -36.50
N ARG A 515 4.67 0.82 -37.58
CA ARG A 515 6.14 0.72 -37.58
C ARG A 515 6.84 1.68 -36.61
N ALA A 516 6.15 2.70 -36.11
CA ALA A 516 6.65 3.59 -35.07
C ALA A 516 6.24 3.15 -33.66
N SER A 517 5.69 1.95 -33.49
CA SER A 517 5.35 1.36 -32.19
C SER A 517 6.46 0.44 -31.69
N ALA A 518 6.85 0.62 -30.43
CA ALA A 518 7.48 -0.40 -29.60
C ALA A 518 6.45 -0.98 -28.63
N VAL A 519 6.36 -2.30 -28.52
CA VAL A 519 5.38 -2.98 -27.66
C VAL A 519 6.09 -3.78 -26.58
N LEU A 520 6.04 -3.31 -25.33
CA LEU A 520 6.49 -4.09 -24.18
C LEU A 520 5.33 -4.97 -23.70
N THR A 521 5.47 -6.27 -23.94
CA THR A 521 4.44 -7.25 -23.60
C THR A 521 5.09 -8.56 -23.14
N MET A 522 4.28 -9.41 -22.52
CA MET A 522 4.67 -10.74 -22.05
C MET A 522 3.45 -11.66 -22.04
N TRP A 523 3.73 -12.95 -22.17
CA TRP A 523 2.71 -14.00 -22.13
C TRP A 523 3.24 -15.23 -21.38
N GLU A 524 2.33 -15.97 -20.77
CA GLU A 524 2.67 -17.07 -19.86
C GLU A 524 2.58 -18.46 -20.50
N THR A 525 2.40 -18.54 -21.81
CA THR A 525 2.35 -19.78 -22.59
C THR A 525 3.11 -19.65 -23.90
N ASP A 526 3.29 -20.78 -24.59
CA ASP A 526 4.07 -20.93 -25.82
C ASP A 526 3.27 -20.69 -27.12
N ARG A 527 1.96 -20.43 -27.02
CA ARG A 527 1.07 -20.16 -28.16
C ARG A 527 0.25 -18.89 -27.96
N PHE A 528 -0.06 -18.24 -29.06
CA PHE A 528 -0.76 -16.97 -29.14
C PHE A 528 -1.99 -17.10 -30.05
N ASP A 529 -2.93 -16.17 -29.89
CA ASP A 529 -3.99 -16.01 -30.88
C ASP A 529 -3.39 -15.46 -32.19
N PRO A 530 -3.69 -16.05 -33.37
CA PRO A 530 -3.18 -15.55 -34.66
C PRO A 530 -3.49 -14.08 -34.91
N HIS A 531 -4.60 -13.56 -34.38
CA HIS A 531 -4.92 -12.15 -34.44
C HIS A 531 -3.87 -11.30 -33.71
N TRP A 532 -3.45 -11.69 -32.51
CA TRP A 532 -2.44 -10.94 -31.75
C TRP A 532 -1.08 -10.96 -32.45
N VAL A 533 -0.73 -12.10 -33.07
CA VAL A 533 0.48 -12.24 -33.89
C VAL A 533 0.46 -11.23 -35.05
N SER A 534 -0.66 -11.18 -35.78
CA SER A 534 -0.86 -10.22 -36.87
C SER A 534 -0.75 -8.76 -36.40
N GLU A 535 -1.38 -8.41 -35.27
CA GLU A 535 -1.33 -7.05 -34.71
C GLU A 535 0.07 -6.66 -34.22
N LEU A 536 0.76 -7.55 -33.50
CA LEU A 536 2.11 -7.30 -33.01
C LEU A 536 3.12 -7.15 -34.15
N ASN A 537 2.94 -7.86 -35.27
CA ASN A 537 3.79 -7.74 -36.46
C ASN A 537 3.68 -6.39 -37.19
N LYS A 538 2.67 -5.57 -36.87
CA LYS A 538 2.58 -4.18 -37.35
C LYS A 538 3.61 -3.28 -36.66
N SER A 539 4.07 -3.65 -35.46
CA SER A 539 5.03 -2.86 -34.68
C SER A 539 6.41 -2.79 -35.33
N GLY A 540 7.20 -1.77 -34.95
CA GLY A 540 8.61 -1.67 -35.29
C GLY A 540 9.52 -2.44 -34.35
N LEU A 541 9.04 -2.71 -33.12
CA LEU A 541 9.77 -3.41 -32.07
C LEU A 541 8.80 -4.09 -31.10
N VAL A 542 9.09 -5.33 -30.73
CA VAL A 542 8.48 -6.02 -29.58
C VAL A 542 9.55 -6.17 -28.49
N ILE A 543 9.20 -5.86 -27.25
CA ILE A 543 10.08 -5.97 -26.08
C ILE A 543 9.47 -7.00 -25.13
N VAL A 544 10.24 -8.03 -24.80
CA VAL A 544 9.82 -9.10 -23.87
C VAL A 544 10.83 -9.22 -22.71
N PRO A 545 10.41 -9.67 -21.51
CA PRO A 545 11.27 -9.66 -20.33
C PRO A 545 12.18 -10.90 -20.19
N SER A 546 12.17 -11.85 -21.13
CA SER A 546 13.01 -13.06 -21.05
C SER A 546 13.33 -13.65 -22.42
N GLN A 547 14.45 -14.38 -22.50
CA GLN A 547 14.83 -15.12 -23.70
C GLN A 547 13.84 -16.24 -24.05
N TRP A 548 13.26 -16.90 -23.05
CA TRP A 548 12.22 -17.90 -23.26
C TRP A 548 11.02 -17.30 -24.03
N GLN A 549 10.55 -16.12 -23.63
CA GLN A 549 9.46 -15.44 -24.36
C GLN A 549 9.88 -15.02 -25.76
N ALA A 550 11.10 -14.51 -25.95
CA ALA A 550 11.58 -14.18 -27.28
C ALA A 550 11.57 -15.42 -28.20
N GLY A 551 11.94 -16.59 -27.67
CA GLY A 551 11.83 -17.87 -28.35
C GLY A 551 10.38 -18.21 -28.73
N CYS A 552 9.45 -18.17 -27.76
CA CYS A 552 8.04 -18.46 -28.01
C CYS A 552 7.40 -17.51 -29.02
N PHE A 553 7.64 -16.20 -28.90
CA PHE A 553 7.09 -15.19 -29.82
C PHE A 553 7.58 -15.44 -31.26
N ARG A 554 8.87 -15.73 -31.46
CA ARG A 554 9.41 -16.06 -32.80
C ARG A 554 8.81 -17.36 -33.34
N ALA A 555 8.73 -18.39 -32.50
CA ALA A 555 8.19 -19.70 -32.87
C ALA A 555 6.70 -19.62 -33.26
N ASP A 556 5.96 -18.67 -32.73
CA ASP A 556 4.54 -18.46 -33.03
C ASP A 556 4.28 -17.37 -34.09
N GLY A 557 5.32 -16.96 -34.83
CA GLY A 557 5.18 -16.15 -36.04
C GLY A 557 5.34 -14.64 -35.85
N ILE A 558 5.88 -14.18 -34.72
CA ILE A 558 6.27 -12.77 -34.58
C ILE A 558 7.55 -12.51 -35.38
N THR A 559 7.42 -11.73 -36.44
CA THR A 559 8.49 -11.33 -37.37
C THR A 559 9.01 -9.92 -37.12
N ALA A 560 8.28 -9.10 -36.33
CA ALA A 560 8.82 -7.84 -35.84
C ALA A 560 10.12 -8.08 -35.03
N PRO A 561 11.10 -7.16 -35.04
CA PRO A 561 12.28 -7.28 -34.19
C PRO A 561 11.89 -7.46 -32.72
N ILE A 562 12.61 -8.34 -32.02
CA ILE A 562 12.36 -8.64 -30.60
C ILE A 562 13.61 -8.31 -29.77
N ALA A 563 13.47 -7.35 -28.86
CA ALA A 563 14.46 -7.06 -27.83
C ALA A 563 14.08 -7.73 -26.50
N VAL A 564 15.09 -8.13 -25.74
CA VAL A 564 14.90 -8.71 -24.40
C VAL A 564 15.29 -7.68 -23.34
N ALA A 565 14.33 -7.28 -22.51
CA ALA A 565 14.54 -6.34 -21.41
C ALA A 565 13.83 -6.84 -20.14
N PRO A 566 14.52 -7.58 -19.25
CA PRO A 566 13.96 -7.99 -17.97
C PRO A 566 13.40 -6.83 -17.15
N LEU A 567 12.35 -7.10 -16.39
CA LEU A 567 11.80 -6.13 -15.46
C LEU A 567 12.64 -6.10 -14.18
N GLY A 568 12.21 -5.31 -13.19
CA GLY A 568 12.93 -5.26 -11.93
C GLY A 568 12.08 -4.91 -10.74
N PHE A 569 12.77 -4.57 -9.66
CA PHE A 569 12.18 -4.08 -8.41
C PHE A 569 12.86 -2.77 -7.97
N ASP A 570 12.30 -2.17 -6.92
CA ASP A 570 12.89 -1.02 -6.23
C ASP A 570 13.82 -1.49 -5.09
N PRO A 571 15.15 -1.38 -5.24
CA PRO A 571 16.10 -1.89 -4.25
C PRO A 571 16.07 -1.13 -2.92
N LEU A 572 15.45 0.06 -2.88
CA LEU A 572 15.24 0.76 -1.61
C LEU A 572 14.20 0.09 -0.74
N VAL A 573 13.24 -0.58 -1.38
CA VAL A 573 12.08 -1.16 -0.71
C VAL A 573 12.36 -2.64 -0.44
N TYR A 574 12.82 -3.34 -1.48
CA TYR A 574 13.10 -4.77 -1.43
C TYR A 574 14.60 -4.99 -1.31
N HIS A 575 15.04 -5.18 -0.08
CA HIS A 575 16.38 -5.60 0.28
C HIS A 575 16.30 -6.43 1.56
N PRO A 576 17.33 -7.25 1.86
CA PRO A 576 17.36 -8.01 3.10
C PRO A 576 17.46 -7.06 4.29
N VAL A 577 16.60 -7.25 5.29
CA VAL A 577 16.66 -6.56 6.59
C VAL A 577 16.35 -7.61 7.65
N GLY A 578 17.21 -7.69 8.67
CA GLY A 578 17.08 -8.70 9.72
C GLY A 578 17.46 -10.12 9.26
N GLY A 579 17.28 -11.07 10.17
CA GLY A 579 17.53 -12.50 9.94
C GLY A 579 16.32 -13.26 9.41
N PHE A 580 16.48 -14.57 9.24
CA PHE A 580 15.36 -15.48 8.95
C PHE A 580 14.45 -15.63 10.19
N PRO A 581 13.14 -15.84 10.01
CA PRO A 581 12.23 -16.07 11.14
C PRO A 581 12.64 -17.31 11.93
N GLU A 582 12.36 -17.33 13.23
CA GLU A 582 12.60 -18.51 14.08
C GLU A 582 11.74 -19.69 13.62
N VAL A 583 10.43 -19.45 13.42
CA VAL A 583 9.47 -20.42 12.91
C VAL A 583 9.56 -20.49 11.38
N CYS A 584 9.69 -21.70 10.84
CA CYS A 584 9.76 -21.92 9.40
C CYS A 584 8.47 -21.44 8.71
N THR A 585 8.55 -20.35 7.96
CA THR A 585 7.37 -19.65 7.42
C THR A 585 7.44 -19.61 5.90
N PHE A 586 6.59 -20.38 5.22
CA PHE A 586 6.44 -20.31 3.78
C PHE A 586 5.53 -19.15 3.38
N GLY A 587 5.71 -18.59 2.18
CA GLY A 587 4.80 -17.57 1.66
C GLY A 587 4.46 -17.74 0.20
N THR A 588 3.21 -17.44 -0.19
CA THR A 588 2.81 -17.37 -1.60
C THR A 588 1.96 -16.13 -1.84
N ALA A 589 2.06 -15.53 -3.04
CA ALA A 589 1.34 -14.30 -3.35
C ALA A 589 0.85 -14.16 -4.79
N GLY A 590 -0.29 -13.50 -4.97
CA GLY A 590 -0.74 -13.07 -6.30
C GLY A 590 -2.20 -12.65 -6.41
N ALA A 591 -2.58 -12.18 -7.59
CA ALA A 591 -3.99 -12.00 -7.96
C ALA A 591 -4.55 -13.32 -8.48
N LEU A 592 -5.72 -13.75 -7.97
CA LEU A 592 -6.40 -14.98 -8.41
C LEU A 592 -7.62 -14.69 -9.31
N THR A 593 -7.72 -13.46 -9.83
CA THR A 593 -8.71 -13.07 -10.84
C THR A 593 -8.13 -13.15 -12.25
N ALA A 594 -9.00 -13.15 -13.25
CA ALA A 594 -8.63 -13.28 -14.66
C ALA A 594 -7.70 -14.50 -14.88
N GLY A 595 -6.54 -14.32 -15.51
CA GLY A 595 -5.55 -15.38 -15.75
C GLY A 595 -4.87 -15.91 -14.48
N GLY A 596 -5.11 -15.30 -13.32
CA GLY A 596 -4.44 -15.58 -12.05
C GLY A 596 -4.70 -16.96 -11.44
N VAL A 597 -5.68 -17.73 -11.95
CA VAL A 597 -5.88 -19.14 -11.54
C VAL A 597 -4.60 -19.95 -11.76
N ARG A 598 -3.81 -19.61 -12.78
CA ARG A 598 -2.50 -20.22 -13.08
C ARG A 598 -1.49 -20.15 -11.93
N LYS A 599 -1.71 -19.30 -10.93
CA LYS A 599 -0.80 -19.13 -9.77
C LYS A 599 -0.99 -20.21 -8.71
N ASN A 600 -2.11 -20.93 -8.74
CA ASN A 600 -2.41 -22.08 -7.89
C ASN A 600 -2.17 -21.85 -6.38
N ALA A 601 -2.55 -20.68 -5.84
CA ALA A 601 -2.38 -20.39 -4.42
C ALA A 601 -3.12 -21.40 -3.51
N GLN A 602 -4.27 -21.93 -3.94
CA GLN A 602 -4.95 -23.02 -3.22
C GLN A 602 -4.09 -24.29 -3.17
N ARG A 603 -3.48 -24.67 -4.30
CA ARG A 603 -2.60 -25.84 -4.38
C ARG A 603 -1.42 -25.73 -3.42
N VAL A 604 -0.85 -24.53 -3.25
CA VAL A 604 0.20 -24.30 -2.24
C VAL A 604 -0.29 -24.61 -0.82
N ILE A 605 -1.53 -24.24 -0.47
CA ILE A 605 -2.12 -24.56 0.84
C ILE A 605 -2.32 -26.08 0.99
N ASP A 606 -2.86 -26.72 -0.04
CA ASP A 606 -3.12 -28.16 -0.03
C ASP A 606 -1.82 -28.95 0.13
N LEU A 607 -0.77 -28.55 -0.59
CA LEU A 607 0.56 -29.16 -0.53
C LEU A 607 1.31 -28.83 0.75
N PHE A 608 1.14 -27.64 1.31
CA PHE A 608 1.66 -27.31 2.64
C PHE A 608 1.09 -28.27 3.70
N ARG A 609 -0.23 -28.50 3.70
CA ARG A 609 -0.87 -29.44 4.64
C ARG A 609 -0.41 -30.88 4.42
N ARG A 610 -0.22 -31.28 3.17
CA ARG A 610 0.29 -32.60 2.81
C ARG A 610 1.75 -32.78 3.21
N ALA A 611 2.58 -31.76 2.97
CA ALA A 611 3.97 -31.76 3.36
C ALA A 611 4.07 -31.83 4.87
N PHE A 612 3.28 -31.06 5.62
CA PHE A 612 3.35 -30.95 7.07
C PHE A 612 2.04 -31.40 7.76
N PRO A 613 1.79 -32.71 7.90
CA PRO A 613 0.55 -33.19 8.52
C PRO A 613 0.51 -32.98 10.04
N THR A 614 1.66 -32.94 10.71
CA THR A 614 1.75 -32.99 12.19
C THR A 614 2.61 -31.88 12.80
N GLU A 615 3.46 -31.23 12.01
CA GLU A 615 4.42 -30.24 12.47
C GLU A 615 3.72 -28.94 12.89
N ALA A 616 3.90 -28.55 14.15
CA ALA A 616 3.26 -27.37 14.73
C ALA A 616 4.12 -26.09 14.61
N ASP A 617 5.41 -26.23 14.30
CA ASP A 617 6.44 -25.20 14.21
C ASP A 617 6.72 -24.76 12.75
N VAL A 618 5.70 -24.87 11.91
CA VAL A 618 5.72 -24.41 10.52
C VAL A 618 4.48 -23.56 10.23
N ARG A 619 4.63 -22.56 9.37
CA ARG A 619 3.58 -21.61 8.99
C ARG A 619 3.52 -21.40 7.48
N LEU A 620 2.33 -21.04 6.99
CA LEU A 620 2.13 -20.59 5.61
C LEU A 620 1.43 -19.22 5.63
N ARG A 621 1.99 -18.25 4.92
CA ARG A 621 1.36 -16.94 4.70
C ARG A 621 0.92 -16.82 3.25
N VAL A 622 -0.33 -16.44 3.02
CA VAL A 622 -0.92 -16.33 1.69
C VAL A 622 -1.35 -14.88 1.47
N LYS A 623 -0.71 -14.17 0.54
CA LYS A 623 -1.09 -12.80 0.18
C LYS A 623 -1.81 -12.78 -1.17
N ILE A 624 -3.08 -12.44 -1.17
CA ILE A 624 -3.88 -12.33 -2.40
C ILE A 624 -4.46 -10.93 -2.57
N SER A 625 -4.60 -10.47 -3.81
CA SER A 625 -5.19 -9.15 -4.08
C SER A 625 -6.63 -9.07 -3.58
N HIS A 626 -7.08 -7.90 -3.13
CA HIS A 626 -8.42 -7.69 -2.55
C HIS A 626 -9.56 -8.30 -3.39
N GLY A 627 -9.54 -8.12 -4.71
CA GLY A 627 -10.56 -8.67 -5.63
C GLY A 627 -10.47 -10.17 -5.90
N SER A 628 -9.48 -10.88 -5.35
CA SER A 628 -9.29 -12.32 -5.55
C SER A 628 -10.38 -13.14 -4.84
N PRO A 629 -10.79 -14.30 -5.39
CA PRO A 629 -11.54 -15.28 -4.61
C PRO A 629 -10.78 -15.63 -3.32
N GLY A 630 -11.53 -15.85 -2.23
CA GLY A 630 -10.96 -16.43 -1.02
C GLY A 630 -10.40 -17.84 -1.30
N VAL A 631 -9.43 -18.23 -0.49
CA VAL A 631 -8.83 -19.56 -0.47
C VAL A 631 -9.35 -20.35 0.72
N GLU A 632 -9.40 -21.67 0.60
CA GLU A 632 -9.76 -22.58 1.67
C GLU A 632 -8.53 -22.86 2.53
N THR A 633 -8.65 -22.58 3.82
CA THR A 633 -7.56 -22.78 4.80
C THR A 633 -7.76 -24.05 5.61
N TYR A 634 -8.95 -24.68 5.52
CA TYR A 634 -9.33 -25.87 6.28
C TYR A 634 -9.26 -25.66 7.80
N ASP A 635 -9.45 -24.42 8.24
CA ASP A 635 -9.28 -23.97 9.62
C ASP A 635 -7.90 -24.36 10.21
N ASP A 636 -6.88 -24.55 9.35
CA ASP A 636 -5.52 -24.85 9.77
C ASP A 636 -4.90 -23.59 10.42
N PRO A 637 -4.63 -23.60 11.74
CA PRO A 637 -4.15 -22.40 12.46
C PRO A 637 -2.77 -21.95 12.02
N ARG A 638 -2.07 -22.76 11.21
CA ARG A 638 -0.75 -22.46 10.66
C ARG A 638 -0.82 -21.60 9.40
N VAL A 639 -2.00 -21.43 8.81
CA VAL A 639 -2.21 -20.71 7.54
C VAL A 639 -2.81 -19.32 7.79
N ASP A 640 -2.05 -18.27 7.48
CA ASP A 640 -2.46 -16.87 7.57
C ASP A 640 -2.77 -16.33 6.16
N VAL A 641 -3.93 -15.70 5.97
CA VAL A 641 -4.34 -15.16 4.66
C VAL A 641 -4.55 -13.66 4.73
N ILE A 642 -3.75 -12.93 3.95
CA ILE A 642 -3.91 -11.50 3.71
C ILE A 642 -4.58 -11.30 2.36
N ARG A 643 -5.87 -10.95 2.37
CA ARG A 643 -6.61 -10.52 1.17
C ARG A 643 -6.71 -9.00 1.11
N ALA A 644 -5.65 -8.34 0.67
CA ALA A 644 -5.56 -6.88 0.60
C ALA A 644 -4.52 -6.43 -0.43
N ALA A 645 -4.61 -5.17 -0.84
CA ALA A 645 -3.44 -4.47 -1.36
C ALA A 645 -2.55 -4.12 -0.16
N LEU A 646 -1.25 -4.38 -0.27
CA LEU A 646 -0.26 -3.95 0.72
C LEU A 646 0.55 -2.80 0.12
N PRO A 647 0.82 -1.72 0.87
CA PRO A 647 1.87 -0.78 0.55
C PRO A 647 3.20 -1.51 0.29
N MET A 648 4.06 -0.95 -0.56
CA MET A 648 5.27 -1.65 -0.97
C MET A 648 6.21 -1.98 0.21
N ALA A 649 6.27 -1.09 1.22
CA ALA A 649 7.05 -1.34 2.44
C ALA A 649 6.52 -2.53 3.24
N GLU A 650 5.20 -2.61 3.45
CA GLU A 650 4.55 -3.74 4.13
C GLU A 650 4.66 -5.03 3.32
N LEU A 651 4.59 -4.95 1.99
CA LEU A 651 4.81 -6.11 1.13
C LEU A 651 6.26 -6.61 1.25
N ALA A 652 7.23 -5.71 1.35
CA ALA A 652 8.62 -6.06 1.61
C ALA A 652 8.82 -6.69 3.00
N ASP A 653 8.18 -6.15 4.04
CA ASP A 653 8.17 -6.77 5.38
C ASP A 653 7.49 -8.15 5.36
N TRP A 654 6.44 -8.30 4.57
CA TRP A 654 5.79 -9.59 4.36
C TRP A 654 6.76 -10.59 3.73
N TYR A 655 7.52 -10.22 2.69
CA TYR A 655 8.56 -11.10 2.15
C TYR A 655 9.65 -11.41 3.19
N ARG A 656 10.17 -10.40 3.91
CA ARG A 656 11.20 -10.59 4.94
C ARG A 656 10.76 -11.52 6.07
N SER A 657 9.47 -11.59 6.35
CA SER A 657 8.91 -12.52 7.35
C SER A 657 8.92 -13.99 6.92
N LEU A 658 9.34 -14.31 5.69
CA LEU A 658 9.34 -15.66 5.15
C LEU A 658 10.71 -16.35 5.33
N THR A 659 10.66 -17.66 5.45
CA THR A 659 11.80 -18.57 5.26
C THR A 659 12.03 -18.82 3.77
N ALA A 660 10.97 -19.11 3.00
CA ALA A 660 11.05 -19.27 1.55
C ALA A 660 9.74 -18.84 0.88
N TYR A 661 9.84 -18.36 -0.36
CA TYR A 661 8.68 -18.03 -1.18
C TYR A 661 8.32 -19.22 -2.08
N VAL A 662 7.08 -19.70 -1.99
CA VAL A 662 6.58 -20.87 -2.71
C VAL A 662 5.67 -20.43 -3.85
N ASN A 663 5.99 -20.90 -5.05
CA ASN A 663 5.23 -20.65 -6.26
C ASN A 663 4.85 -21.96 -6.93
N ALA A 664 3.54 -22.24 -6.97
CA ALA A 664 2.97 -23.36 -7.73
C ALA A 664 2.40 -22.89 -9.08
N SER A 665 2.90 -21.79 -9.63
CA SER A 665 2.34 -21.27 -10.88
C SER A 665 2.71 -22.14 -12.09
N CYS A 666 1.74 -22.35 -12.97
CA CYS A 666 1.91 -23.02 -14.26
C CYS A 666 2.74 -22.20 -15.29
N GLY A 667 2.99 -20.93 -15.00
CA GLY A 667 3.76 -20.02 -15.85
C GLY A 667 3.65 -18.58 -15.38
N GLU A 668 4.72 -17.79 -15.48
CA GLU A 668 4.81 -16.38 -15.10
C GLU A 668 5.35 -15.53 -16.26
N GLY A 669 4.77 -14.34 -16.45
CA GLY A 669 5.26 -13.40 -17.46
C GLY A 669 6.64 -12.86 -17.11
N PHE A 670 6.89 -12.52 -15.85
CA PHE A 670 8.24 -12.26 -15.35
C PHE A 670 8.39 -12.78 -13.94
N GLY A 671 7.37 -12.58 -13.10
CA GLY A 671 7.37 -13.04 -11.71
C GLY A 671 7.83 -11.97 -10.73
N LEU A 672 7.18 -10.79 -10.75
CA LEU A 672 7.50 -9.67 -9.87
C LEU A 672 7.52 -10.08 -8.38
N HIS A 673 6.52 -10.84 -7.91
CA HIS A 673 6.53 -11.34 -6.54
C HIS A 673 7.75 -12.20 -6.20
N LEU A 674 8.26 -12.96 -7.18
CA LEU A 674 9.38 -13.87 -6.97
C LEU A 674 10.70 -13.10 -6.93
N ILE A 675 10.94 -12.17 -7.87
CA ILE A 675 12.17 -11.36 -7.86
C ILE A 675 12.21 -10.42 -6.64
N GLU A 676 11.07 -9.89 -6.19
CA GLU A 676 10.98 -9.09 -4.96
C GLU A 676 11.28 -9.93 -3.69
N ALA A 677 10.81 -11.18 -3.64
CA ALA A 677 11.13 -12.10 -2.55
C ALA A 677 12.63 -12.45 -2.53
N MET A 678 13.22 -12.76 -3.70
CA MET A 678 14.65 -12.97 -3.84
C MET A 678 15.45 -11.74 -3.38
N ALA A 679 15.01 -10.54 -3.76
CA ALA A 679 15.62 -9.28 -3.34
C ALA A 679 15.60 -9.09 -1.82
N CYS A 680 14.57 -9.59 -1.13
CA CYS A 680 14.50 -9.61 0.34
C CYS A 680 15.33 -10.75 0.98
N GLY A 681 16.11 -11.50 0.19
CA GLY A 681 16.93 -12.61 0.65
C GLY A 681 16.16 -13.90 0.92
N ARG A 682 14.97 -14.06 0.34
CA ARG A 682 14.15 -15.25 0.51
C ARG A 682 14.31 -16.16 -0.72
N PRO A 683 14.84 -17.39 -0.58
CA PRO A 683 14.96 -18.29 -1.71
C PRO A 683 13.57 -18.75 -2.19
N LEU A 684 13.50 -19.15 -3.45
CA LEU A 684 12.27 -19.58 -4.10
C LEU A 684 12.13 -21.11 -4.07
N VAL A 685 10.91 -21.60 -3.88
CA VAL A 685 10.48 -22.97 -4.20
C VAL A 685 9.54 -22.87 -5.40
N THR A 686 10.03 -23.16 -6.60
CA THR A 686 9.29 -22.87 -7.85
C THR A 686 9.74 -23.72 -9.03
N PRO A 687 8.85 -24.01 -10.01
CA PRO A 687 9.29 -24.51 -11.31
C PRO A 687 10.12 -23.46 -12.04
N CYS A 688 11.27 -23.87 -12.60
CA CYS A 688 12.12 -23.00 -13.42
C CYS A 688 11.64 -23.05 -14.88
N HIS A 689 10.60 -22.28 -15.19
CA HIS A 689 10.05 -22.20 -16.54
C HIS A 689 9.51 -20.79 -16.84
N THR A 690 9.10 -20.54 -18.09
CA THR A 690 8.54 -19.25 -18.53
C THR A 690 9.46 -18.05 -18.24
N GLY A 691 8.93 -16.91 -17.80
CA GLY A 691 9.72 -15.72 -17.48
C GLY A 691 10.72 -15.89 -16.34
N LEU A 692 10.56 -16.89 -15.47
CA LEU A 692 11.48 -17.15 -14.35
C LEU A 692 12.88 -17.59 -14.82
N THR A 693 12.98 -18.18 -16.01
CA THR A 693 14.27 -18.56 -16.62
C THR A 693 15.22 -17.37 -16.84
N ALA A 694 14.71 -16.14 -16.77
CA ALA A 694 15.53 -14.93 -16.88
C ALA A 694 16.45 -14.70 -15.67
N PHE A 695 16.08 -15.19 -14.48
CA PHE A 695 16.81 -14.88 -13.25
C PHE A 695 16.93 -16.04 -12.26
N PHE A 696 16.13 -17.09 -12.37
CA PHE A 696 16.10 -18.21 -11.45
C PHE A 696 16.68 -19.48 -12.05
N ASP A 697 17.52 -20.17 -11.28
CA ASP A 697 18.07 -21.49 -11.57
C ASP A 697 18.31 -22.26 -10.25
N PRO A 698 18.55 -23.59 -10.29
CA PRO A 698 18.71 -24.40 -9.08
C PRO A 698 19.91 -24.03 -8.18
N SER A 699 20.85 -23.18 -8.62
CA SER A 699 21.98 -22.76 -7.78
C SER A 699 21.60 -21.75 -6.70
N ILE A 700 20.44 -21.12 -6.81
CA ILE A 700 19.99 -20.01 -5.95
C ILE A 700 18.63 -20.25 -5.28
N GLY A 701 18.05 -21.45 -5.42
CA GLY A 701 16.85 -21.84 -4.70
C GLY A 701 16.45 -23.28 -4.97
N TYR A 702 15.20 -23.61 -4.72
CA TYR A 702 14.66 -24.96 -4.74
C TYR A 702 13.81 -25.16 -6.00
N ALA A 703 14.40 -25.81 -7.01
CA ALA A 703 13.71 -26.10 -8.25
C ALA A 703 12.64 -27.20 -8.06
N VAL A 704 11.45 -26.94 -8.58
CA VAL A 704 10.33 -27.88 -8.60
C VAL A 704 10.20 -28.46 -10.00
N ASP A 705 10.11 -29.78 -10.09
CA ASP A 705 9.89 -30.46 -11.37
C ASP A 705 8.53 -30.10 -11.95
N TYR A 706 8.40 -30.13 -13.27
CA TYR A 706 7.15 -29.83 -13.94
C TYR A 706 6.98 -30.68 -15.20
N THR A 707 5.74 -30.81 -15.66
CA THR A 707 5.41 -31.40 -16.96
C THR A 707 4.67 -30.39 -17.82
N LEU A 708 4.90 -30.42 -19.13
CA LEU A 708 4.17 -29.58 -20.06
C LEU A 708 2.79 -30.21 -20.33
N VAL A 709 1.73 -29.49 -19.97
CA VAL A 709 0.35 -29.93 -20.17
C VAL A 709 -0.42 -28.93 -21.03
N PRO A 710 -1.34 -29.38 -21.90
CA PRO A 710 -2.20 -28.46 -22.65
C PRO A 710 -3.02 -27.59 -21.71
N VAL A 711 -3.08 -26.29 -22.01
CA VAL A 711 -3.90 -25.33 -21.27
C VAL A 711 -5.37 -25.68 -21.38
N ARG A 712 -6.10 -25.57 -20.25
CA ARG A 712 -7.55 -25.82 -20.18
C ARG A 712 -8.31 -24.62 -19.59
N ASN A 713 -8.25 -23.46 -20.26
CA ASN A 713 -9.08 -22.32 -19.90
C ASN A 713 -9.44 -21.42 -21.12
N GLU A 714 -10.21 -20.36 -20.87
CA GLU A 714 -10.69 -19.43 -21.91
C GLU A 714 -9.68 -18.31 -22.23
N ILE A 715 -8.53 -18.23 -21.54
CA ILE A 715 -7.63 -17.07 -21.60
C ILE A 715 -6.34 -17.41 -22.34
N TYR A 716 -5.80 -18.61 -22.13
CA TYR A 716 -4.50 -19.05 -22.60
C TYR A 716 -4.67 -20.20 -23.59
N THR A 717 -3.70 -20.33 -24.50
CA THR A 717 -3.57 -21.44 -25.44
C THR A 717 -2.15 -22.02 -25.35
N GLY A 718 -1.94 -23.23 -25.88
CA GLY A 718 -0.63 -23.90 -25.84
C GLY A 718 -0.46 -24.73 -24.57
N HIS A 719 0.71 -24.63 -23.95
CA HIS A 719 1.12 -25.47 -22.83
C HIS A 719 1.46 -24.67 -21.57
N TRP A 720 1.17 -25.29 -20.44
CA TRP A 720 1.54 -24.87 -19.11
C TRP A 720 2.60 -25.81 -18.53
N ALA A 721 3.55 -25.25 -17.78
CA ALA A 721 4.47 -26.03 -16.98
C ALA A 721 3.81 -26.39 -15.65
N GLU A 722 3.05 -27.47 -15.64
CA GLU A 722 2.33 -27.94 -14.46
C GLU A 722 3.33 -28.44 -13.41
N PRO A 723 3.41 -27.81 -12.23
CA PRO A 723 4.35 -28.24 -11.21
C PRO A 723 3.98 -29.60 -10.65
N SER A 724 4.99 -30.41 -10.36
CA SER A 724 4.90 -31.68 -9.66
C SER A 724 4.58 -31.43 -8.18
N ASP A 725 3.47 -31.98 -7.72
CA ASP A 725 3.04 -31.89 -6.32
C ASP A 725 4.09 -32.51 -5.38
N ASP A 726 4.65 -33.65 -5.77
CA ASP A 726 5.60 -34.40 -4.95
C ASP A 726 6.94 -33.68 -4.86
N SER A 727 7.41 -33.14 -5.98
CA SER A 727 8.62 -32.30 -6.02
C SER A 727 8.43 -31.05 -5.15
N LEU A 728 7.30 -30.35 -5.28
CA LEU A 728 7.04 -29.14 -4.49
C LEU A 728 6.98 -29.44 -2.98
N ALA A 729 6.25 -30.49 -2.58
CA ALA A 729 6.18 -30.92 -1.19
C ALA A 729 7.55 -31.35 -0.64
N ALA A 730 8.34 -32.08 -1.43
CA ALA A 730 9.70 -32.48 -1.05
C ALA A 730 10.64 -31.28 -0.88
N GLN A 731 10.55 -30.27 -1.76
CA GLN A 731 11.33 -29.04 -1.60
C GLN A 731 10.90 -28.22 -0.39
N MET A 732 9.60 -28.15 -0.08
CA MET A 732 9.15 -27.54 1.18
C MET A 732 9.71 -28.28 2.40
N ARG A 733 9.73 -29.63 2.37
CA ARG A 733 10.37 -30.43 3.44
C ARG A 733 11.87 -30.17 3.56
N ARG A 734 12.58 -30.00 2.45
CA ARG A 734 14.01 -29.66 2.43
C ARG A 734 14.29 -28.28 3.04
N VAL A 735 13.49 -27.28 2.69
CA VAL A 735 13.56 -25.94 3.31
C VAL A 735 13.39 -26.03 4.84
N TYR A 736 12.44 -26.84 5.31
CA TYR A 736 12.21 -27.02 6.74
C TYR A 736 13.36 -27.77 7.45
N ALA A 737 13.99 -28.72 6.77
CA ALA A 737 15.02 -29.58 7.35
C ALA A 737 16.41 -28.93 7.49
N ASP A 738 16.76 -27.97 6.61
CA ASP A 738 18.12 -27.39 6.57
C ASP A 738 18.10 -25.85 6.52
N ARG A 739 18.17 -25.23 7.70
CA ARG A 739 18.22 -23.77 7.85
C ARG A 739 19.49 -23.15 7.25
N ALA A 740 20.64 -23.84 7.35
CA ALA A 740 21.90 -23.32 6.82
C ALA A 740 21.88 -23.26 5.29
N GLU A 741 21.29 -24.26 4.65
CA GLU A 741 21.06 -24.25 3.21
C GLU A 741 20.13 -23.09 2.79
N VAL A 742 19.03 -22.88 3.51
CA VAL A 742 18.09 -21.78 3.23
C VAL A 742 18.79 -20.42 3.31
N GLU A 743 19.60 -20.19 4.33
CA GLU A 743 20.34 -18.94 4.51
C GLU A 743 21.35 -18.70 3.39
N ARG A 744 22.10 -19.75 3.01
CA ARG A 744 23.04 -19.71 1.88
C ARG A 744 22.34 -19.41 0.55
N LEU A 745 21.23 -20.09 0.26
CA LEU A 745 20.45 -19.87 -0.97
C LEU A 745 19.75 -18.51 -0.97
N GLY A 746 19.29 -18.03 0.19
CA GLY A 746 18.72 -16.69 0.34
C GLY A 746 19.72 -15.58 0.04
N ALA A 747 20.96 -15.71 0.53
CA ALA A 747 22.04 -14.79 0.21
C ALA A 747 22.38 -14.80 -1.29
N ALA A 748 22.45 -15.99 -1.90
CA ALA A 748 22.71 -16.14 -3.33
C ALA A 748 21.56 -15.57 -4.19
N SER A 749 20.31 -15.80 -3.77
CA SER A 749 19.09 -15.21 -4.37
C SER A 749 19.13 -13.68 -4.35
N ALA A 750 19.46 -13.06 -3.21
CA ALA A 750 19.57 -11.61 -3.10
C ALA A 750 20.71 -11.06 -3.97
N ALA A 751 21.85 -11.75 -4.04
CA ALA A 751 22.97 -11.37 -4.88
C ALA A 751 22.58 -11.38 -6.38
N ARG A 752 21.88 -12.43 -6.84
CA ARG A 752 21.35 -12.49 -8.22
C ARG A 752 20.34 -11.39 -8.49
N ALA A 753 19.42 -11.14 -7.57
CA ALA A 753 18.36 -10.15 -7.73
C ALA A 753 18.90 -8.73 -7.98
N LYS A 754 20.07 -8.36 -7.47
CA LYS A 754 20.69 -7.03 -7.71
C LYS A 754 20.82 -6.64 -9.18
N GLY A 755 20.86 -7.61 -10.10
CA GLY A 755 20.87 -7.36 -11.54
C GLY A 755 19.54 -6.88 -12.14
N PHE A 756 18.43 -7.02 -11.40
CA PHE A 756 17.07 -6.84 -11.89
C PHE A 756 16.37 -5.68 -11.17
N THR A 757 16.84 -4.45 -11.43
CA THR A 757 16.24 -3.22 -10.87
C THR A 757 15.44 -2.46 -11.93
N TRP A 758 14.51 -1.61 -11.51
CA TRP A 758 13.78 -0.75 -12.45
C TRP A 758 14.67 0.16 -13.31
N LYS A 759 15.87 0.53 -12.83
CA LYS A 759 16.88 1.26 -13.62
C LYS A 759 17.51 0.39 -14.68
N ALA A 760 17.83 -0.86 -14.36
CA ALA A 760 18.35 -1.80 -15.35
C ALA A 760 17.31 -2.02 -16.47
N ALA A 761 16.05 -2.25 -16.08
CA ALA A 761 14.93 -2.38 -17.01
C ALA A 761 14.77 -1.12 -17.88
N GLY A 762 14.72 0.06 -17.26
CA GLY A 762 14.60 1.34 -17.99
C GLY A 762 15.74 1.58 -18.98
N ARG A 763 16.99 1.29 -18.61
CA ARG A 763 18.15 1.41 -19.50
C ARG A 763 18.04 0.51 -20.72
N GLN A 764 17.63 -0.74 -20.53
CA GLN A 764 17.50 -1.71 -21.62
C GLN A 764 16.34 -1.34 -22.55
N VAL A 765 15.21 -0.90 -22.00
CA VAL A 765 14.08 -0.38 -22.79
C VAL A 765 14.50 0.84 -23.59
N VAL A 766 15.16 1.83 -22.98
CA VAL A 766 15.66 3.02 -23.68
C VAL A 766 16.67 2.64 -24.77
N ALA A 767 17.62 1.75 -24.47
CA ALA A 767 18.60 1.29 -25.45
C ALA A 767 17.91 0.66 -26.68
N ALA A 768 16.92 -0.21 -26.45
CA ALA A 768 16.13 -0.79 -27.53
C ALA A 768 15.34 0.30 -28.30
N LEU A 769 14.71 1.25 -27.61
CA LEU A 769 14.00 2.35 -28.30
C LEU A 769 14.94 3.20 -29.18
N ARG A 770 16.20 3.39 -28.79
CA ARG A 770 17.21 4.11 -29.58
C ARG A 770 17.71 3.29 -30.77
N GLU A 771 18.05 2.03 -30.53
CA GLU A 771 18.50 1.08 -31.55
C GLU A 771 17.50 0.98 -32.71
N TYR A 772 16.20 0.95 -32.39
CA TYR A 772 15.12 0.84 -33.36
C TYR A 772 14.54 2.19 -33.80
N GLY A 773 15.21 3.30 -33.50
CA GLY A 773 14.89 4.63 -34.05
C GLY A 773 13.61 5.28 -33.52
N LEU A 774 13.08 4.82 -32.38
CA LEU A 774 11.93 5.44 -31.69
C LEU A 774 12.35 6.62 -30.80
N LEU A 775 13.57 6.56 -30.26
CA LEU A 775 14.20 7.66 -29.53
C LEU A 775 15.49 8.11 -30.25
N PRO A 776 15.94 9.37 -30.06
CA PRO A 776 17.23 9.83 -30.54
C PRO A 776 18.38 9.05 -29.87
N ALA A 777 19.46 8.83 -30.64
CA ALA A 777 20.67 8.10 -30.20
C ALA A 777 21.29 8.66 -28.92
#